data_AF-A0A942BZ65-F1
#
_entry.id   AF-A0A942BZ65-F1
#
_cell.length_a   1.000
_cell.length_b   1.000
_cell.length_c   1.000
_cell.angle_alpha   90.00
_cell.angle_beta   90.00
_cell.angle_gamma   90.00
#
_symmetry.space_group_name_H-M   'P 1'
#
loop_
_entity.id
_entity.type
_entity.pdbx_description
1 polymer ?
#
loop_
_entity_poly.entity_id
_entity_poly.type
_entity_poly.pdbx_seq_one_letter_code
_entity_poly.pdbx_strand_id
1 'polypeptide(L)'
;MKHNYKLTTFIFAVFCITGFLPTVKTLARDNPKYAEGTTSFHLATLEPGAFREINQQLDINIVFVGFQRGDGYQQVNETRMRQFLASRYRTWNWQTGWVGNSFDYRYNVKFAPRRFEDAFFSFLDSQRNPGCVVTYMQEYYNAEPSHSVNINENSCIDPNNTERWLGDHARDIGVDPTKYTIFLINWWGRPDFHFHTYSILDHPDPDPDTGFSPADYQDSETQAWGGTTPDDEQNGLGSLRRIWFYDLSAGPDLLSNSYILNTADINGDGYDDYRIPPIWEYGNMSAYRPFDDLSGDLSQIVRYLAIDAQFTSSPVLNPALSERLPNSIQTDITYFNGDGTARGQDLMKPSRGQLEMKKLRPFNPISIAEREVPYTPEHDAIYQCALPYWFGTPTNCYPGRSNGGWDINIFHSDHLNEYVYGNADHEIMNFDYTLPDVEAAGGPLGVAFSMGSYPGFTFDWNLTSNRDYYGMTYTMIHEVGHHLGLTHPHDVYDYEDNGIYYQHYFPFMASADESDSVMGYMMLSNNYSQFDRDNMDRWMTAININHANTLLPDILAQDLRPQDKVRLVAADGSATLALLSYRAMQYRAAAAFAKTAYDNVLAVADIYGTAPARLENEQKLGQIQEQRPVIENEDFNGMRKLKDPFGFLRNNPNAVNPMVNDDRAKFAKRTAKEKF
;
A
#
# COMPACT_ATOMS: atom_id res chain seq x y z
N MET A 1 -3.57 -8.00 -61.35
CA MET A 1 -2.16 -7.56 -61.33
C MET A 1 -1.54 -8.06 -60.03
N LYS A 2 -0.52 -8.92 -60.13
CA LYS A 2 0.24 -9.49 -59.01
C LYS A 2 1.15 -8.43 -58.39
N HIS A 3 1.21 -8.30 -57.07
CA HIS A 3 2.35 -7.90 -56.21
C HIS A 3 1.95 -8.26 -54.76
N ASN A 4 2.35 -9.41 -54.19
CA ASN A 4 3.59 -9.70 -53.45
C ASN A 4 4.05 -8.57 -52.51
N TYR A 5 3.89 -8.77 -51.18
CA TYR A 5 4.91 -8.59 -50.12
C TYR A 5 4.35 -9.24 -48.83
N LYS A 6 4.83 -10.45 -48.50
CA LYS A 6 5.76 -10.79 -47.39
C LYS A 6 5.13 -10.81 -46.00
N LEU A 7 4.78 -12.04 -45.62
CA LEU A 7 4.52 -12.53 -44.28
C LEU A 7 5.81 -12.40 -43.44
N THR A 8 5.78 -11.58 -42.39
CA THR A 8 6.87 -11.51 -41.40
C THR A 8 6.45 -12.30 -40.18
N THR A 9 7.09 -13.47 -40.01
CA THR A 9 6.98 -14.33 -38.83
C THR A 9 7.49 -13.57 -37.60
N PHE A 10 6.61 -13.29 -36.65
CA PHE A 10 6.97 -12.83 -35.31
C PHE A 10 7.62 -13.99 -34.55
N ILE A 11 8.95 -13.93 -34.40
CA ILE A 11 9.70 -14.82 -33.53
C ILE A 11 9.53 -14.32 -32.09
N PHE A 12 8.89 -15.12 -31.26
CA PHE A 12 8.93 -15.02 -29.81
C PHE A 12 10.39 -15.10 -29.34
N ALA A 13 10.96 -13.98 -28.95
CA ALA A 13 12.24 -13.94 -28.24
C ALA A 13 11.99 -14.29 -26.77
N VAL A 14 12.05 -15.60 -26.46
CA VAL A 14 12.25 -16.08 -25.10
C VAL A 14 13.65 -15.62 -24.67
N PHE A 15 13.71 -14.61 -23.80
CA PHE A 15 14.94 -14.28 -23.08
C PHE A 15 15.22 -15.41 -22.08
N CYS A 16 15.87 -16.48 -22.55
CA CYS A 16 16.60 -17.38 -21.69
C CYS A 16 17.76 -16.58 -21.07
N ILE A 17 17.64 -16.25 -19.78
CA ILE A 17 18.78 -15.92 -18.92
C ILE A 17 19.54 -17.24 -18.70
N THR A 18 20.26 -17.69 -19.73
CA THR A 18 21.22 -18.80 -19.68
C THR A 18 22.58 -18.26 -20.05
N GLY A 19 23.14 -17.40 -19.20
CA GLY A 19 24.41 -16.79 -19.51
C GLY A 19 25.01 -16.00 -18.36
N PHE A 20 25.11 -16.59 -17.16
CA PHE A 20 26.17 -16.31 -16.17
C PHE A 20 26.03 -17.22 -14.93
N LEU A 21 25.70 -18.50 -15.13
CA LEU A 21 26.02 -19.52 -14.13
C LEU A 21 27.38 -20.11 -14.52
N PRO A 22 28.46 -19.92 -13.74
CA PRO A 22 29.65 -20.72 -13.95
C PRO A 22 29.23 -22.19 -13.82
N THR A 23 29.47 -22.96 -14.87
CA THR A 23 29.16 -24.38 -14.89
C THR A 23 29.92 -25.03 -13.74
N VAL A 24 29.20 -25.44 -12.69
CA VAL A 24 29.73 -26.11 -11.48
C VAL A 24 30.52 -27.40 -11.82
N LYS A 25 30.48 -27.88 -13.07
CA LYS A 25 31.25 -29.02 -13.55
C LYS A 25 32.77 -28.82 -13.66
N THR A 26 33.29 -27.60 -13.56
CA THR A 26 34.72 -27.36 -13.87
C THR A 26 35.62 -27.08 -12.66
N LEU A 27 35.10 -27.04 -11.42
CA LEU A 27 35.91 -26.90 -10.20
C LEU A 27 36.17 -28.21 -9.46
N ALA A 28 35.64 -29.34 -9.94
CA ALA A 28 35.69 -30.62 -9.22
C ALA A 28 36.70 -31.65 -9.77
N ARG A 29 37.53 -31.31 -10.77
CA ARG A 29 38.31 -32.35 -11.50
C ARG A 29 39.81 -32.44 -11.23
N ASP A 30 40.47 -31.45 -10.63
CA ASP A 30 41.94 -31.45 -10.55
C ASP A 30 42.53 -31.24 -9.14
N ASN A 31 42.03 -31.93 -8.11
CA ASN A 31 42.76 -31.98 -6.83
C ASN A 31 42.57 -33.29 -6.02
N PRO A 32 43.45 -34.30 -6.18
CA PRO A 32 43.34 -35.59 -5.49
C PRO A 32 43.96 -35.56 -4.07
N LYS A 33 43.74 -34.47 -3.31
CA LYS A 33 44.17 -34.35 -1.90
C LYS A 33 43.04 -33.86 -1.00
N TYR A 34 41.98 -34.64 -0.90
CA TYR A 34 40.99 -34.55 0.19
C TYR A 34 40.69 -35.96 0.69
N ALA A 35 41.72 -36.58 1.27
CA ALA A 35 41.57 -37.73 2.14
C ALA A 35 41.83 -37.25 3.57
N GLU A 36 40.83 -37.47 4.43
CA GLU A 36 40.93 -37.44 5.90
C GLU A 36 41.43 -36.13 6.53
N GLY A 37 40.57 -35.11 6.46
CA GLY A 37 40.55 -33.99 7.40
C GLY A 37 39.13 -33.47 7.47
N THR A 38 38.52 -33.41 8.65
CA THR A 38 37.20 -32.82 8.89
C THR A 38 37.27 -31.32 8.62
N THR A 39 37.22 -30.92 7.34
CA THR A 39 36.89 -29.55 6.95
C THR A 39 35.48 -29.28 7.46
N SER A 40 35.36 -28.41 8.46
CA SER A 40 34.07 -28.02 9.01
C SER A 40 33.19 -27.50 7.89
N PHE A 41 32.01 -28.11 7.73
CA PHE A 41 30.98 -27.62 6.83
C PHE A 41 30.60 -26.19 7.25
N HIS A 42 30.77 -25.22 6.37
CA HIS A 42 30.61 -23.79 6.67
C HIS A 42 29.75 -23.11 5.60
N LEU A 43 28.77 -22.31 6.03
CA LEU A 43 27.92 -21.46 5.19
C LEU A 43 28.38 -20.01 5.32
N ALA A 44 28.57 -19.29 4.21
CA ALA A 44 29.17 -17.96 4.22
C ALA A 44 28.15 -16.83 4.39
N THR A 45 26.88 -17.07 4.06
CA THR A 45 25.82 -16.06 4.05
C THR A 45 24.65 -16.40 4.97
N LEU A 46 24.19 -17.65 4.92
CA LEU A 46 23.23 -18.19 5.87
C LEU A 46 23.91 -18.36 7.22
N GLU A 47 23.21 -17.97 8.28
CA GLU A 47 23.70 -17.90 9.65
C GLU A 47 22.84 -18.83 10.52
N PRO A 48 23.18 -20.12 10.65
CA PRO A 48 22.35 -21.09 11.35
C PRO A 48 21.93 -20.64 12.76
N GLY A 49 20.62 -20.53 12.98
CA GLY A 49 20.00 -20.14 14.24
C GLY A 49 20.03 -18.63 14.55
N ALA A 50 20.65 -17.82 13.69
CA ALA A 50 20.72 -16.38 13.87
C ALA A 50 19.66 -15.65 13.04
N PHE A 51 19.08 -14.62 13.65
CA PHE A 51 18.28 -13.64 12.92
C PHE A 51 19.20 -12.64 12.22
N ARG A 52 18.99 -12.49 10.91
CA ARG A 52 19.75 -11.59 10.04
C ARG A 52 18.94 -10.34 9.73
N GLU A 53 19.45 -9.19 10.17
CA GLU A 53 19.02 -7.87 9.69
C GLU A 53 19.67 -7.58 8.33
N ILE A 54 18.85 -7.32 7.31
CA ILE A 54 19.29 -6.85 5.99
C ILE A 54 19.23 -5.33 5.99
N ASN A 55 20.35 -4.71 6.36
CA ASN A 55 20.52 -3.27 6.28
C ASN A 55 20.90 -2.83 4.85
N GLN A 56 20.23 -1.78 4.35
CA GLN A 56 20.54 -1.13 3.09
C GLN A 56 20.77 0.38 3.27
N GLN A 57 21.87 0.86 2.70
CA GLN A 57 22.07 2.28 2.46
C GLN A 57 21.17 2.68 1.29
N LEU A 58 20.14 3.47 1.55
CA LEU A 58 19.13 3.82 0.56
C LEU A 58 19.29 5.28 0.14
N ASP A 59 19.58 5.49 -1.14
CA ASP A 59 19.68 6.83 -1.72
C ASP A 59 18.28 7.33 -2.07
N ILE A 60 17.88 8.45 -1.47
CA ILE A 60 16.61 9.14 -1.72
C ILE A 60 16.91 10.46 -2.45
N ASN A 61 16.36 10.64 -3.64
CA ASN A 61 16.44 11.91 -4.34
C ASN A 61 15.26 12.80 -3.93
N ILE A 62 15.55 14.04 -3.54
CA ILE A 62 14.53 15.07 -3.27
C ILE A 62 14.77 16.17 -4.29
N VAL A 63 13.84 16.35 -5.21
CA VAL A 63 13.96 17.28 -6.34
C VAL A 63 12.92 18.37 -6.21
N PHE A 64 13.40 19.59 -6.00
CA PHE A 64 12.58 20.79 -6.02
C PHE A 64 12.42 21.31 -7.45
N VAL A 65 11.19 21.50 -7.91
CA VAL A 65 10.86 22.05 -9.22
C VAL A 65 10.05 23.33 -9.02
N GLY A 66 10.62 24.49 -9.38
CA GLY A 66 9.96 25.80 -9.23
C GLY A 66 10.13 26.47 -7.86
N PHE A 67 10.74 25.81 -6.88
CA PHE A 67 11.11 26.43 -5.61
C PHE A 67 12.43 27.21 -5.68
N GLN A 68 12.51 28.29 -4.90
CA GLN A 68 13.75 29.04 -4.69
C GLN A 68 14.41 28.66 -3.37
N ARG A 69 15.75 28.76 -3.31
CA ARG A 69 16.51 28.60 -2.07
C ARG A 69 16.44 29.88 -1.22
N GLY A 70 16.34 29.72 0.09
CA GLY A 70 16.44 30.83 1.04
C GLY A 70 15.59 30.63 2.29
N ASP A 71 15.43 31.71 3.05
CA ASP A 71 14.73 31.74 4.35
C ASP A 71 13.40 32.49 4.29
N GLY A 72 12.99 32.96 3.11
CA GLY A 72 11.67 33.56 2.92
C GLY A 72 10.55 32.52 3.06
N TYR A 73 9.33 32.98 3.33
CA TYR A 73 8.18 32.09 3.58
C TYR A 73 7.92 31.07 2.46
N GLN A 74 8.14 31.46 1.20
CA GLN A 74 7.98 30.59 0.01
C GLN A 74 9.33 30.06 -0.52
N GLN A 75 10.39 30.15 0.27
CA GLN A 75 11.71 29.65 -0.08
C GLN A 75 12.07 28.43 0.77
N VAL A 76 12.90 27.56 0.20
CA VAL A 76 13.34 26.33 0.85
C VAL A 76 14.73 26.53 1.46
N ASN A 77 14.80 26.37 2.77
CA ASN A 77 16.03 26.23 3.52
C ASN A 77 16.37 24.74 3.66
N GLU A 78 17.34 24.28 2.88
CA GLU A 78 17.79 22.88 2.88
C GLU A 78 18.34 22.44 4.25
N THR A 79 18.97 23.33 5.01
CA THR A 79 19.48 22.98 6.35
C THR A 79 18.33 22.72 7.31
N ARG A 80 17.31 23.59 7.29
CA ARG A 80 16.08 23.42 8.08
C ARG A 80 15.37 22.12 7.69
N MET A 81 15.22 21.88 6.39
CA MET A 81 14.58 20.68 5.87
C MET A 81 15.25 19.40 6.43
N ARG A 82 16.58 19.30 6.28
CA ARG A 82 17.35 18.12 6.69
C ARG A 82 17.29 17.81 8.19
N GLN A 83 16.92 18.77 9.05
CA GLN A 83 16.78 18.54 10.49
C GLN A 83 15.61 17.61 10.84
N PHE A 84 14.59 17.56 9.97
CA PHE A 84 13.37 16.78 10.23
C PHE A 84 13.32 15.45 9.49
N LEU A 85 14.22 15.23 8.52
CA LEU A 85 14.28 13.99 7.76
C LEU A 85 14.82 12.85 8.64
N ALA A 86 14.21 11.67 8.54
CA ALA A 86 14.66 10.49 9.26
C ALA A 86 16.07 10.06 8.80
N SER A 87 16.92 9.57 9.69
CA SER A 87 18.25 9.07 9.32
C SER A 87 18.26 7.56 9.04
N ARG A 88 17.37 6.84 9.72
CA ARG A 88 17.27 5.39 9.72
C ARG A 88 15.82 4.96 9.84
N TYR A 89 15.53 3.76 9.34
CA TYR A 89 14.24 3.11 9.55
C TYR A 89 14.42 1.60 9.76
N ARG A 90 13.53 1.01 10.57
CA ARG A 90 13.40 -0.44 10.71
C ARG A 90 11.94 -0.82 10.50
N THR A 91 11.71 -1.75 9.57
CA THR A 91 10.37 -2.27 9.31
C THR A 91 9.88 -3.06 10.52
N TRP A 92 8.74 -2.67 11.05
CA TRP A 92 8.16 -3.23 12.27
C TRP A 92 6.73 -3.70 12.01
N ASN A 93 6.47 -4.98 12.25
CA ASN A 93 5.11 -5.49 12.34
C ASN A 93 4.65 -5.41 13.79
N TRP A 94 3.48 -4.84 14.06
CA TRP A 94 3.01 -4.64 15.43
C TRP A 94 2.70 -5.94 16.20
N GLN A 95 2.39 -7.05 15.51
CA GLN A 95 2.15 -8.34 16.17
C GLN A 95 3.44 -9.13 16.44
N THR A 96 4.39 -9.09 15.51
CA THR A 96 5.54 -9.99 15.46
C THR A 96 6.89 -9.30 15.62
N GLY A 97 6.91 -7.97 15.63
CA GLY A 97 8.09 -7.15 15.80
C GLY A 97 8.91 -6.99 14.52
N TRP A 98 10.22 -7.17 14.61
CA TRP A 98 11.14 -6.88 13.51
C TRP A 98 11.00 -7.87 12.36
N VAL A 99 10.75 -7.33 11.16
CA VAL A 99 10.60 -8.13 9.93
C VAL A 99 11.95 -8.43 9.26
N GLY A 100 13.01 -7.74 9.71
CA GLY A 100 14.40 -8.03 9.31
C GLY A 100 14.97 -7.11 8.24
N ASN A 101 14.25 -6.06 7.82
CA ASN A 101 14.77 -5.02 6.94
C ASN A 101 15.10 -3.75 7.73
N SER A 102 16.20 -3.10 7.38
CA SER A 102 16.49 -1.74 7.84
C SER A 102 17.15 -0.89 6.78
N PHE A 103 17.00 0.41 6.93
CA PHE A 103 17.46 1.39 5.97
C PHE A 103 18.23 2.48 6.69
N ASP A 104 19.36 2.88 6.13
CA ASP A 104 20.04 4.12 6.47
C ASP A 104 19.93 5.05 5.26
N TYR A 105 19.33 6.22 5.46
CA TYR A 105 18.97 7.11 4.36
C TYR A 105 20.10 8.06 4.00
N ARG A 106 20.29 8.25 2.68
CA ARG A 106 21.17 9.28 2.13
C ARG A 106 20.37 10.17 1.19
N TYR A 107 20.20 11.43 1.58
CA TYR A 107 19.38 12.38 0.85
C TYR A 107 20.18 13.20 -0.15
N ASN A 108 19.86 13.04 -1.43
CA ASN A 108 20.34 13.85 -2.54
C ASN A 108 19.33 14.95 -2.87
N VAL A 109 19.54 16.14 -2.30
CA VAL A 109 18.66 17.29 -2.53
C VAL A 109 19.12 18.06 -3.77
N LYS A 110 18.20 18.28 -4.70
CA LYS A 110 18.41 18.97 -5.98
C LYS A 110 17.36 20.04 -6.17
N PHE A 111 17.77 21.14 -6.79
CA PHE A 111 16.87 22.15 -7.34
C PHE A 111 16.98 22.04 -8.85
N ALA A 112 15.83 21.88 -9.52
CA ALA A 112 15.79 21.76 -10.96
C ALA A 112 16.34 23.05 -11.60
N PRO A 113 17.18 22.94 -12.65
CA PRO A 113 17.63 24.12 -13.37
C PRO A 113 16.45 24.74 -14.12
N ARG A 114 16.50 26.06 -14.33
CA ARG A 114 15.45 26.82 -15.01
C ARG A 114 14.97 26.20 -16.33
N ARG A 115 15.87 25.62 -17.13
CA ARG A 115 15.55 24.92 -18.38
C ARG A 115 14.59 23.74 -18.19
N PHE A 116 14.73 23.00 -17.08
CA PHE A 116 13.88 21.86 -16.76
C PHE A 116 12.54 22.35 -16.26
N GLU A 117 12.52 23.35 -15.38
CA GLU A 117 11.29 24.00 -14.90
C GLU A 117 10.46 24.55 -16.07
N ASP A 118 11.08 25.30 -16.98
CA ASP A 118 10.39 25.87 -18.13
C ASP A 118 9.83 24.78 -19.07
N ALA A 119 10.57 23.68 -19.26
CA ALA A 119 10.07 22.55 -20.04
C ALA A 119 8.93 21.81 -19.32
N PHE A 120 9.03 21.64 -18.00
CA PHE A 120 8.02 20.95 -17.19
C PHE A 120 6.71 21.73 -17.13
N PHE A 121 6.76 23.01 -16.76
CA PHE A 121 5.55 23.83 -16.66
C PHE A 121 4.92 24.12 -18.04
N SER A 122 5.73 24.20 -19.11
CA SER A 122 5.19 24.20 -20.47
C SER A 122 4.50 22.89 -20.83
N PHE A 123 4.99 21.75 -20.33
CA PHE A 123 4.31 20.48 -20.48
C PHE A 123 2.99 20.47 -19.70
N LEU A 124 2.97 20.87 -18.42
CA LEU A 124 1.75 20.97 -17.63
C LEU A 124 0.70 21.86 -18.31
N ASP A 125 1.09 23.04 -18.80
CA ASP A 125 0.20 23.92 -19.57
C ASP A 125 -0.34 23.26 -20.84
N SER A 126 0.47 22.43 -21.52
CA SER A 126 0.03 21.70 -22.72
C SER A 126 -0.92 20.54 -22.42
N GLN A 127 -0.87 19.96 -21.22
CA GLN A 127 -1.68 18.81 -20.81
C GLN A 127 -2.95 19.20 -20.07
N ARG A 128 -3.01 20.42 -19.55
CA ARG A 128 -4.15 20.86 -18.75
C ARG A 128 -5.43 20.88 -19.58
N ASN A 129 -6.52 20.41 -18.98
CA ASN A 129 -7.85 20.66 -19.49
C ASN A 129 -8.43 21.90 -18.79
N PRO A 130 -8.54 23.06 -19.49
CA PRO A 130 -9.05 24.30 -18.92
C PRO A 130 -10.56 24.29 -18.68
N GLY A 131 -11.27 23.27 -19.17
CA GLY A 131 -12.72 23.15 -19.01
C GLY A 131 -13.15 22.59 -17.64
N CYS A 132 -12.20 22.24 -16.78
CA CYS A 132 -12.49 21.76 -15.44
C CYS A 132 -13.07 22.87 -14.57
N VAL A 133 -14.08 22.52 -13.79
CA VAL A 133 -14.73 23.46 -12.88
C VAL A 133 -13.86 23.67 -11.64
N VAL A 134 -14.07 24.80 -10.96
CA VAL A 134 -13.58 25.00 -9.60
C VAL A 134 -14.16 23.90 -8.71
N THR A 135 -13.32 23.23 -7.94
CA THR A 135 -13.73 22.11 -7.08
C THR A 135 -14.47 22.62 -5.85
N TYR A 136 -15.23 21.76 -5.17
CA TYR A 136 -15.88 22.15 -3.91
C TYR A 136 -14.85 22.58 -2.85
N MET A 137 -13.69 21.92 -2.80
CA MET A 137 -12.64 22.27 -1.85
C MET A 137 -12.04 23.65 -2.14
N GLN A 138 -11.90 24.02 -3.41
CA GLN A 138 -11.51 25.37 -3.81
C GLN A 138 -12.59 26.41 -3.47
N GLU A 139 -13.88 26.08 -3.63
CA GLU A 139 -14.98 26.95 -3.20
C GLU A 139 -15.01 27.14 -1.67
N TYR A 140 -14.78 26.07 -0.89
CA TYR A 140 -14.69 26.13 0.56
C TYR A 140 -13.47 26.92 1.03
N TYR A 141 -12.33 26.73 0.39
CA TYR A 141 -11.14 27.56 0.62
C TYR A 141 -11.44 29.05 0.39
N ASN A 142 -12.12 29.41 -0.71
CA ASN A 142 -12.49 30.81 -0.97
C ASN A 142 -13.46 31.39 0.09
N ALA A 143 -14.20 30.53 0.80
CA ALA A 143 -15.08 30.94 1.88
C ALA A 143 -14.35 31.17 3.22
N GLU A 144 -13.13 30.67 3.37
CA GLU A 144 -12.33 30.84 4.58
C GLU A 144 -11.91 32.31 4.76
N PRO A 145 -12.17 32.95 5.93
CA PRO A 145 -11.85 34.37 6.14
C PRO A 145 -10.38 34.77 5.94
N SER A 146 -9.47 33.83 6.16
CA SER A 146 -8.02 34.05 6.11
C SER A 146 -7.38 33.65 4.77
N HIS A 147 -8.13 33.29 3.74
CA HIS A 147 -7.52 32.91 2.45
C HIS A 147 -6.65 34.03 1.87
N SER A 148 -5.51 33.68 1.30
CA SER A 148 -4.58 34.65 0.71
C SER A 148 -4.98 35.07 -0.71
N VAL A 149 -5.67 34.21 -1.46
CA VAL A 149 -6.09 34.44 -2.85
C VAL A 149 -7.49 33.87 -3.11
N ASN A 150 -8.14 34.29 -4.20
CA ASN A 150 -9.39 33.69 -4.66
C ASN A 150 -9.13 32.79 -5.88
N ILE A 151 -9.58 31.54 -5.80
CA ILE A 151 -9.51 30.54 -6.88
C ILE A 151 -10.81 30.61 -7.69
N ASN A 152 -10.79 31.34 -8.81
CA ASN A 152 -11.99 31.55 -9.64
C ASN A 152 -12.00 30.71 -10.92
N GLU A 153 -10.92 29.98 -11.18
CA GLU A 153 -10.75 29.08 -12.31
C GLU A 153 -9.93 27.88 -11.86
N ASN A 154 -10.09 26.76 -12.55
CA ASN A 154 -9.33 25.54 -12.30
C ASN A 154 -8.99 24.86 -13.64
N SER A 155 -7.88 24.16 -13.69
CA SER A 155 -7.56 23.22 -14.76
C SER A 155 -7.26 21.86 -14.16
N CYS A 156 -7.64 20.79 -14.83
CA CYS A 156 -7.29 19.44 -14.39
C CYS A 156 -6.15 18.90 -15.25
N ILE A 157 -5.22 18.19 -14.62
CA ILE A 157 -4.06 17.57 -15.27
C ILE A 157 -4.04 16.08 -14.93
N ASP A 158 -3.73 15.24 -15.91
CA ASP A 158 -3.56 13.81 -15.67
C ASP A 158 -2.26 13.54 -14.87
N PRO A 159 -2.35 12.92 -13.69
CA PRO A 159 -1.19 12.66 -12.85
C PRO A 159 -0.24 11.58 -13.42
N ASN A 160 -0.75 10.58 -14.14
CA ASN A 160 0.06 9.54 -14.79
C ASN A 160 0.96 10.12 -15.88
N ASN A 161 0.44 11.05 -16.69
CA ASN A 161 1.22 11.76 -17.70
C ASN A 161 2.30 12.62 -17.06
N THR A 162 2.02 13.20 -15.89
CA THR A 162 2.98 13.99 -15.12
C THR A 162 4.10 13.12 -14.56
N GLU A 163 3.79 11.99 -13.92
CA GLU A 163 4.79 11.00 -13.48
C GLU A 163 5.62 10.47 -14.67
N ARG A 164 4.95 10.19 -15.80
CA ARG A 164 5.62 9.75 -17.03
C ARG A 164 6.63 10.80 -17.51
N TRP A 165 6.22 12.06 -17.57
CA TRP A 165 7.13 13.13 -18.02
C TRP A 165 8.32 13.28 -17.07
N LEU A 166 8.07 13.30 -15.75
CA LEU A 166 9.12 13.43 -14.73
C LEU A 166 10.12 12.27 -14.83
N GLY A 167 9.64 11.03 -14.99
CA GLY A 167 10.52 9.87 -15.14
C GLY A 167 11.32 9.84 -16.43
N ASP A 168 10.74 10.30 -17.55
CA ASP A 168 11.44 10.38 -18.84
C ASP A 168 12.56 11.42 -18.83
N HIS A 169 12.37 12.52 -18.07
CA HIS A 169 13.29 13.65 -18.05
C HIS A 169 14.16 13.73 -16.78
N ALA A 170 13.96 12.85 -15.79
CA ALA A 170 14.75 12.81 -14.54
C ALA A 170 16.26 12.78 -14.80
N ARG A 171 16.69 12.08 -15.86
CA ARG A 171 18.11 11.98 -16.23
C ARG A 171 18.71 13.30 -16.71
N ASP A 172 17.90 14.23 -17.22
CA ASP A 172 18.36 15.55 -17.70
C ASP A 172 18.85 16.46 -16.56
N ILE A 173 18.49 16.11 -15.33
CA ILE A 173 18.91 16.74 -14.07
C ILE A 173 19.80 15.81 -13.22
N GLY A 174 20.27 14.71 -13.81
CA GLY A 174 21.16 13.74 -13.19
C GLY A 174 20.50 12.96 -12.05
N VAL A 175 19.23 12.60 -12.22
CA VAL A 175 18.47 11.69 -11.33
C VAL A 175 18.22 10.38 -12.08
N ASP A 176 18.45 9.25 -11.42
CA ASP A 176 18.10 7.93 -11.94
C ASP A 176 16.67 7.58 -11.49
N PRO A 177 15.70 7.52 -12.40
CA PRO A 177 14.30 7.28 -12.05
C PRO A 177 14.06 5.88 -11.48
N THR A 178 15.02 4.96 -11.58
CA THR A 178 14.94 3.64 -10.94
C THR A 178 15.28 3.68 -9.45
N LYS A 179 15.69 4.85 -8.91
CA LYS A 179 15.92 5.10 -7.49
C LYS A 179 14.75 5.90 -6.93
N TYR A 180 14.45 5.71 -5.64
CA TYR A 180 13.41 6.46 -4.95
C TYR A 180 13.65 7.96 -5.09
N THR A 181 12.66 8.63 -5.67
CA THR A 181 12.74 10.03 -6.05
C THR A 181 11.43 10.73 -5.74
N ILE A 182 11.54 11.86 -5.05
CA ILE A 182 10.42 12.72 -4.68
C ILE A 182 10.58 14.01 -5.47
N PHE A 183 9.59 14.35 -6.29
CA PHE A 183 9.52 15.67 -6.93
C PHE A 183 8.57 16.56 -6.12
N LEU A 184 9.12 17.59 -5.48
CA LEU A 184 8.34 18.64 -4.83
C LEU A 184 8.17 19.78 -5.82
N ILE A 185 6.93 20.03 -6.24
CA ILE A 185 6.60 20.94 -7.33
C ILE A 185 5.94 22.21 -6.79
N ASN A 186 6.28 23.33 -7.41
CA ASN A 186 5.66 24.63 -7.20
C ASN A 186 5.62 25.44 -8.51
N TRP A 187 4.45 25.55 -9.13
CA TRP A 187 4.20 26.43 -10.28
C TRP A 187 3.90 27.88 -9.85
N TRP A 188 3.46 28.09 -8.61
CA TRP A 188 3.07 29.41 -8.10
C TRP A 188 4.20 30.44 -8.21
N GLY A 189 3.83 31.68 -8.54
CA GLY A 189 4.75 32.81 -8.73
C GLY A 189 5.38 32.89 -10.13
N ARG A 190 5.12 31.92 -11.01
CA ARG A 190 5.48 32.02 -12.43
C ARG A 190 4.41 32.81 -13.21
N PRO A 191 4.79 33.52 -14.29
CA PRO A 191 3.83 34.28 -15.11
C PRO A 191 2.90 33.40 -15.95
N ASP A 192 3.21 32.11 -16.10
CA ASP A 192 2.43 31.09 -16.81
C ASP A 192 1.65 30.18 -15.84
N PHE A 193 1.53 30.56 -14.57
CA PHE A 193 0.79 29.78 -13.57
C PHE A 193 -0.71 29.68 -13.90
N HIS A 194 -1.26 28.50 -13.66
CA HIS A 194 -2.70 28.23 -13.65
C HIS A 194 -3.09 27.52 -12.35
N PHE A 195 -4.19 27.94 -11.73
CA PHE A 195 -4.81 27.13 -10.68
C PHE A 195 -5.21 25.79 -11.27
N HIS A 196 -4.80 24.71 -10.60
CA HIS A 196 -5.00 23.37 -11.11
C HIS A 196 -5.16 22.34 -9.99
N THR A 197 -5.71 21.20 -10.38
CA THR A 197 -5.71 19.97 -9.62
C THR A 197 -5.24 18.84 -10.52
N TYR A 198 -4.79 17.74 -9.92
CA TYR A 198 -4.63 16.49 -10.66
C TYR A 198 -5.93 15.70 -10.59
N SER A 199 -6.28 15.08 -11.71
CA SER A 199 -7.49 14.25 -11.79
C SER A 199 -7.24 13.18 -12.83
N ILE A 200 -7.63 11.94 -12.56
CA ILE A 200 -7.37 10.81 -13.46
C ILE A 200 -8.38 10.86 -14.59
N LEU A 201 -8.08 11.69 -15.59
CA LEU A 201 -8.95 11.92 -16.74
C LEU A 201 -9.17 10.60 -17.51
N ASP A 202 -10.39 10.38 -17.97
CA ASP A 202 -10.85 9.17 -18.69
C ASP A 202 -10.74 7.84 -17.89
N HIS A 203 -10.27 7.88 -16.63
CA HIS A 203 -10.07 6.78 -15.68
C HIS A 203 -9.81 5.42 -16.34
N PRO A 204 -8.57 5.11 -16.74
CA PRO A 204 -8.29 3.94 -17.57
C PRO A 204 -8.50 2.61 -16.83
N ASP A 205 -8.63 2.63 -15.49
CA ASP A 205 -8.88 1.47 -14.64
C ASP A 205 -10.14 1.64 -13.74
N PRO A 206 -11.35 1.80 -14.30
CA PRO A 206 -12.55 1.97 -13.49
C PRO A 206 -12.79 0.74 -12.60
N ASP A 207 -13.64 0.89 -11.58
CA ASP A 207 -14.03 -0.21 -10.69
C ASP A 207 -14.40 -1.44 -11.54
N PRO A 208 -13.81 -2.62 -11.28
CA PRO A 208 -13.97 -3.75 -12.16
C PRO A 208 -15.42 -4.16 -12.30
N ASP A 209 -16.24 -4.09 -11.26
CA ASP A 209 -17.55 -4.73 -11.24
C ASP A 209 -18.65 -3.79 -11.73
N THR A 210 -18.57 -2.52 -11.34
CA THR A 210 -19.57 -1.49 -11.62
C THR A 210 -19.23 -0.66 -12.85
N GLY A 211 -17.94 -0.60 -13.24
CA GLY A 211 -17.44 0.33 -14.25
C GLY A 211 -17.43 1.78 -13.77
N PHE A 212 -17.64 2.00 -12.47
CA PHE A 212 -17.59 3.31 -11.85
C PHE A 212 -16.17 3.90 -11.95
N SER A 213 -16.11 5.18 -12.26
CA SER A 213 -14.88 5.94 -12.36
C SER A 213 -14.85 6.99 -11.25
N PRO A 214 -13.87 6.95 -10.32
CA PRO A 214 -13.61 8.05 -9.39
C PRO A 214 -13.51 9.42 -10.05
N ALA A 215 -13.10 9.51 -11.32
CA ALA A 215 -13.08 10.77 -12.07
C ALA A 215 -14.48 11.42 -12.22
N ASP A 216 -15.56 10.67 -11.97
CA ASP A 216 -16.92 11.19 -11.92
C ASP A 216 -17.25 11.89 -10.58
N TYR A 217 -16.37 11.80 -9.58
CA TYR A 217 -16.47 12.50 -8.29
C TYR A 217 -15.53 13.71 -8.26
N GLN A 218 -16.11 14.89 -7.99
CA GLN A 218 -15.41 16.17 -7.73
C GLN A 218 -14.68 16.23 -6.38
N ASP A 219 -14.47 15.07 -5.77
CA ASP A 219 -13.72 14.88 -4.52
C ASP A 219 -12.52 13.94 -4.73
N SER A 220 -12.25 13.54 -5.98
CA SER A 220 -11.16 12.63 -6.37
C SER A 220 -9.90 13.38 -6.83
N GLU A 221 -9.94 14.71 -6.82
CA GLU A 221 -8.82 15.55 -7.18
C GLU A 221 -7.65 15.36 -6.21
N THR A 222 -6.46 15.27 -6.78
CA THR A 222 -5.22 15.06 -6.04
C THR A 222 -4.26 16.24 -6.26
N GLN A 223 -3.24 16.29 -5.43
CA GLN A 223 -2.08 17.18 -5.53
C GLN A 223 -0.76 16.41 -5.63
N ALA A 224 -0.81 15.08 -5.53
CA ALA A 224 0.29 14.15 -5.60
C ALA A 224 -0.07 12.91 -6.43
N TRP A 225 0.97 12.18 -6.83
CA TRP A 225 0.84 10.88 -7.50
C TRP A 225 2.18 10.17 -7.61
N GLY A 226 2.15 8.85 -7.72
CA GLY A 226 3.29 8.07 -8.19
C GLY A 226 3.18 6.59 -7.94
N GLY A 227 4.26 5.88 -8.27
CA GLY A 227 4.35 4.44 -8.06
C GLY A 227 3.80 3.62 -9.20
N THR A 228 3.56 4.23 -10.37
CA THR A 228 2.95 3.52 -11.50
C THR A 228 3.86 2.40 -12.01
N THR A 229 3.30 1.20 -12.12
CA THR A 229 4.09 0.01 -12.45
C THR A 229 4.43 -0.06 -13.95
N PRO A 230 5.58 -0.65 -14.33
CA PRO A 230 5.96 -0.74 -15.74
C PRO A 230 5.02 -1.64 -16.56
N ASP A 231 4.40 -2.61 -15.89
CA ASP A 231 3.56 -3.67 -16.46
C ASP A 231 2.07 -3.49 -16.14
N ASP A 232 1.67 -2.32 -15.63
CA ASP A 232 0.26 -1.96 -15.49
C ASP A 232 -0.46 -2.05 -16.84
N GLU A 233 -1.60 -2.73 -16.88
CA GLU A 233 -2.33 -2.96 -18.12
C GLU A 233 -3.00 -1.69 -18.67
N GLN A 234 -3.25 -0.70 -17.80
CA GLN A 234 -4.06 0.48 -18.09
C GLN A 234 -3.21 1.72 -18.37
N ASN A 235 -2.26 2.04 -17.48
CA ASN A 235 -1.45 3.26 -17.52
C ASN A 235 0.07 3.00 -17.52
N GLY A 236 0.49 1.74 -17.71
CA GLY A 236 1.87 1.30 -17.49
C GLY A 236 2.95 2.16 -18.14
N LEU A 237 4.00 2.46 -17.37
CA LEU A 237 5.08 3.35 -17.82
C LEU A 237 6.12 2.64 -18.70
N GLY A 238 5.97 1.33 -18.93
CA GLY A 238 6.85 0.50 -19.77
C GLY A 238 8.29 0.35 -19.28
N SER A 239 8.64 1.02 -18.17
CA SER A 239 9.98 1.05 -17.57
C SER A 239 9.85 1.29 -16.07
N LEU A 240 10.68 0.60 -15.29
CA LEU A 240 10.66 0.72 -13.83
C LEU A 240 11.01 2.15 -13.41
N ARG A 241 10.14 2.74 -12.59
CA ARG A 241 10.32 4.05 -11.97
C ARG A 241 9.91 3.96 -10.51
N ARG A 242 10.62 4.71 -9.66
CA ARG A 242 10.33 4.85 -8.23
C ARG A 242 10.14 6.31 -7.93
N ILE A 243 9.13 6.90 -8.55
CA ILE A 243 8.86 8.33 -8.51
C ILE A 243 7.53 8.55 -7.82
N TRP A 244 7.52 9.49 -6.90
CA TRP A 244 6.32 10.11 -6.38
C TRP A 244 6.50 11.63 -6.45
N PHE A 245 5.48 12.37 -6.83
CA PHE A 245 5.52 13.82 -6.83
C PHE A 245 4.44 14.37 -5.91
N TYR A 246 4.72 15.54 -5.34
CA TYR A 246 3.79 16.33 -4.56
C TYR A 246 3.88 17.78 -5.04
N ASP A 247 2.77 18.29 -5.59
CA ASP A 247 2.66 19.62 -6.13
C ASP A 247 1.92 20.53 -5.15
N LEU A 248 2.69 21.32 -4.40
CA LEU A 248 2.15 22.22 -3.40
C LEU A 248 1.42 23.42 -4.03
N SER A 249 1.45 23.54 -5.37
CA SER A 249 0.69 24.54 -6.12
C SER A 249 -0.58 23.98 -6.79
N ALA A 250 -0.85 22.69 -6.62
CA ALA A 250 -2.12 22.07 -6.95
C ALA A 250 -3.07 22.09 -5.73
N GLY A 251 -4.37 21.95 -5.97
CA GLY A 251 -5.38 21.88 -4.89
C GLY A 251 -6.02 23.23 -4.55
N PRO A 252 -6.45 23.44 -3.29
CA PRO A 252 -6.48 22.45 -2.20
C PRO A 252 -7.38 21.24 -2.50
N ASP A 253 -7.12 20.14 -1.81
CA ASP A 253 -7.78 18.83 -1.94
C ASP A 253 -8.59 18.45 -0.69
N LEU A 254 -9.40 17.40 -0.81
CA LEU A 254 -10.26 16.92 0.28
C LEU A 254 -9.45 16.21 1.38
N LEU A 255 -8.57 15.28 1.00
CA LEU A 255 -7.92 14.37 1.94
C LEU A 255 -7.02 15.10 2.93
N SER A 256 -6.23 16.04 2.43
CA SER A 256 -5.26 16.74 3.27
C SER A 256 -5.92 17.83 4.14
N ASN A 257 -7.21 18.10 3.95
CA ASN A 257 -7.93 19.25 4.51
C ASN A 257 -7.21 20.60 4.27
N SER A 258 -6.40 20.70 3.20
CA SER A 258 -5.57 21.89 2.90
C SER A 258 -6.41 23.16 2.67
N TYR A 259 -7.71 23.02 2.42
CA TYR A 259 -8.66 24.12 2.26
C TYR A 259 -9.11 24.76 3.58
N ILE A 260 -8.89 24.13 4.75
CA ILE A 260 -9.35 24.63 6.05
C ILE A 260 -8.25 25.45 6.73
N LEU A 261 -8.43 26.77 6.78
CA LEU A 261 -7.41 27.70 7.26
C LEU A 261 -7.70 28.26 8.65
N ASN A 262 -8.95 28.27 9.11
CA ASN A 262 -9.34 29.01 10.32
C ASN A 262 -9.72 28.12 11.51
N THR A 263 -9.96 26.83 11.29
CA THR A 263 -10.39 25.90 12.34
C THR A 263 -9.22 25.05 12.79
N ALA A 264 -8.69 25.27 13.98
CA ALA A 264 -7.52 24.52 14.45
C ALA A 264 -7.84 23.03 14.71
N ASP A 265 -8.85 22.77 15.55
CA ASP A 265 -9.35 21.45 15.94
C ASP A 265 -10.63 21.12 15.16
N ILE A 266 -10.48 20.34 14.08
CA ILE A 266 -11.56 19.90 13.18
C ILE A 266 -12.33 18.74 13.83
N ASN A 267 -11.63 17.81 14.49
CA ASN A 267 -12.22 16.58 15.02
C ASN A 267 -12.87 16.76 16.43
N GLY A 268 -12.57 17.87 17.10
CA GLY A 268 -13.07 18.25 18.42
C GLY A 268 -12.37 17.55 19.60
N ASP A 269 -11.15 17.04 19.42
CA ASP A 269 -10.40 16.30 20.44
C ASP A 269 -9.61 17.19 21.41
N GLY A 270 -9.58 18.50 21.16
CA GLY A 270 -8.89 19.51 21.95
C GLY A 270 -7.45 19.79 21.52
N TYR A 271 -6.97 19.20 20.42
CA TYR A 271 -5.67 19.47 19.82
C TYR A 271 -5.81 20.08 18.43
N ASP A 272 -4.80 20.85 18.02
CA ASP A 272 -4.77 21.42 16.67
C ASP A 272 -4.45 20.32 15.66
N ASP A 273 -5.30 20.17 14.64
CA ASP A 273 -5.07 19.25 13.54
C ASP A 273 -4.06 19.85 12.56
N TYR A 274 -2.86 19.28 12.49
CA TYR A 274 -1.79 19.85 11.69
C TYR A 274 -2.00 19.59 10.20
N ARG A 275 -1.98 20.66 9.40
CA ARG A 275 -2.25 20.66 7.96
C ARG A 275 -1.17 21.42 7.22
N ILE A 276 -0.92 21.03 5.98
CA ILE A 276 -0.01 21.71 5.07
C ILE A 276 -0.87 22.46 4.05
N PRO A 277 -0.81 23.80 4.00
CA PRO A 277 -1.65 24.57 3.10
C PRO A 277 -1.03 24.66 1.70
N PRO A 278 -1.80 25.11 0.68
CA PRO A 278 -1.23 25.41 -0.63
C PRO A 278 -0.14 26.48 -0.56
N ILE A 279 0.80 26.45 -1.50
CA ILE A 279 2.03 27.27 -1.47
C ILE A 279 1.78 28.79 -1.35
N TRP A 280 0.67 29.30 -1.89
CA TRP A 280 0.34 30.73 -1.82
C TRP A 280 -0.06 31.20 -0.42
N GLU A 281 -0.33 30.28 0.52
CA GLU A 281 -0.60 30.61 1.92
C GLU A 281 0.67 30.82 2.75
N TYR A 282 1.84 30.42 2.28
CA TYR A 282 3.07 30.65 3.05
C TYR A 282 3.39 32.15 3.12
N GLY A 283 3.44 32.65 4.36
CA GLY A 283 3.48 34.07 4.72
C GLY A 283 2.16 34.58 5.33
N ASN A 284 1.10 33.78 5.33
CA ASN A 284 -0.14 34.06 6.03
C ASN A 284 0.03 33.81 7.54
N MET A 285 -0.12 34.88 8.32
CA MET A 285 0.03 34.86 9.78
C MET A 285 -1.32 34.90 10.52
N SER A 286 -2.44 34.93 9.79
CA SER A 286 -3.80 35.04 10.34
C SER A 286 -4.60 33.74 10.33
N ALA A 287 -4.09 32.69 9.68
CA ALA A 287 -4.67 31.36 9.75
C ALA A 287 -4.57 30.75 11.17
N TYR A 288 -5.15 29.56 11.35
CA TYR A 288 -5.20 28.85 12.64
C TYR A 288 -3.82 28.64 13.26
N ARG A 289 -2.79 28.52 12.41
CA ARG A 289 -1.37 28.60 12.76
C ARG A 289 -0.66 29.56 11.79
N PRO A 290 0.49 30.13 12.19
CA PRO A 290 1.41 30.74 11.24
C PRO A 290 1.85 29.75 10.16
N PHE A 291 1.76 30.15 8.90
CA PHE A 291 2.30 29.41 7.76
C PHE A 291 3.65 29.98 7.36
N ASP A 292 4.65 29.82 8.24
CA ASP A 292 5.99 30.39 8.12
C ASP A 292 7.14 29.38 8.03
N ASP A 293 6.87 28.07 8.09
CA ASP A 293 7.89 27.00 8.01
C ASP A 293 7.68 26.04 6.83
N LEU A 294 7.73 26.55 5.60
CA LEU A 294 7.66 25.72 4.38
C LEU A 294 8.67 24.57 4.39
N SER A 295 9.88 24.82 4.90
CA SER A 295 10.93 23.79 4.89
C SER A 295 10.63 22.66 5.87
N GLY A 296 10.03 22.96 7.02
CA GLY A 296 9.53 21.95 7.96
C GLY A 296 8.38 21.14 7.38
N ASP A 297 7.39 21.81 6.78
CA ASP A 297 6.21 21.15 6.17
C ASP A 297 6.63 20.21 5.03
N LEU A 298 7.50 20.66 4.12
CA LEU A 298 8.02 19.83 3.03
C LEU A 298 8.86 18.64 3.54
N SER A 299 9.53 18.78 4.69
CA SER A 299 10.20 17.64 5.32
C SER A 299 9.23 16.59 5.84
N GLN A 300 8.09 17.01 6.37
CA GLN A 300 7.05 16.09 6.84
C GLN A 300 6.43 15.33 5.67
N ILE A 301 6.18 15.99 4.53
CA ILE A 301 5.77 15.32 3.29
C ILE A 301 6.80 14.27 2.87
N VAL A 302 8.10 14.63 2.83
CA VAL A 302 9.15 13.69 2.43
C VAL A 302 9.25 12.51 3.39
N ARG A 303 9.28 12.77 4.70
CA ARG A 303 9.49 11.75 5.72
C ARG A 303 8.28 10.83 5.82
N TYR A 304 7.12 11.40 6.12
CA TYR A 304 5.97 10.60 6.48
C TYR A 304 5.22 10.05 5.26
N LEU A 305 4.98 10.87 4.22
CA LEU A 305 4.14 10.46 3.08
C LEU A 305 4.93 9.72 1.99
N ALA A 306 6.16 10.12 1.72
CA ALA A 306 6.94 9.45 0.68
C ALA A 306 7.77 8.28 1.23
N ILE A 307 8.49 8.49 2.34
CA ILE A 307 9.41 7.47 2.84
C ILE A 307 8.68 6.43 3.68
N ASP A 308 8.06 6.84 4.78
CA ASP A 308 7.51 5.90 5.76
C ASP A 308 6.22 5.22 5.28
N ALA A 309 5.34 5.98 4.63
CA ALA A 309 4.11 5.48 4.01
C ALA A 309 4.32 4.59 2.79
N GLN A 310 5.26 4.98 1.90
CA GLN A 310 5.37 4.37 0.57
C GLN A 310 6.71 3.64 0.38
N PHE A 311 7.84 4.33 0.46
CA PHE A 311 9.12 3.74 0.02
C PHE A 311 9.68 2.68 0.95
N THR A 312 9.36 2.69 2.24
CA THR A 312 9.95 1.79 3.24
C THR A 312 8.94 1.32 4.27
N SER A 313 7.68 1.24 3.87
CA SER A 313 6.58 0.97 4.79
C SER A 313 6.75 -0.32 5.59
N SER A 314 6.10 -0.31 6.74
CA SER A 314 6.04 -1.45 7.64
C SER A 314 4.77 -2.26 7.37
N PRO A 315 4.84 -3.60 7.48
CA PRO A 315 3.67 -4.42 7.20
C PRO A 315 2.70 -4.42 8.38
N VAL A 316 1.40 -4.26 8.09
CA VAL A 316 0.36 -4.25 9.12
C VAL A 316 0.06 -5.65 9.64
N LEU A 317 0.09 -6.68 8.79
CA LEU A 317 -0.01 -8.09 9.19
C LEU A 317 1.27 -8.85 8.81
N ASN A 318 1.53 -9.99 9.44
CA ASN A 318 2.76 -10.75 9.21
C ASN A 318 2.83 -11.34 7.78
N PRO A 319 3.75 -10.88 6.92
CA PRO A 319 3.82 -11.32 5.52
C PRO A 319 4.32 -12.77 5.35
N ALA A 320 4.85 -13.38 6.41
CA ALA A 320 5.28 -14.78 6.40
C ALA A 320 4.10 -15.75 6.27
N LEU A 321 2.90 -15.32 6.71
CA LEU A 321 1.63 -16.07 6.74
C LEU A 321 1.62 -17.30 7.68
N SER A 322 2.76 -17.97 7.88
CA SER A 322 2.91 -19.17 8.70
C SER A 322 4.37 -19.45 9.06
N GLU A 323 4.61 -20.33 10.04
CA GLU A 323 5.98 -20.75 10.43
C GLU A 323 6.72 -21.47 9.30
N ARG A 324 6.04 -22.42 8.65
CA ARG A 324 6.45 -22.96 7.36
C ARG A 324 5.89 -22.08 6.26
N LEU A 325 6.75 -21.35 5.54
CA LEU A 325 6.31 -20.43 4.51
C LEU A 325 5.54 -21.20 3.41
N PRO A 326 4.38 -20.69 2.96
CA PRO A 326 3.57 -21.39 1.99
C PRO A 326 4.23 -21.39 0.62
N ASN A 327 4.13 -22.50 -0.12
CA ASN A 327 4.50 -22.50 -1.53
C ASN A 327 3.36 -22.03 -2.40
N SER A 328 2.10 -22.32 -2.04
CA SER A 328 0.89 -21.87 -2.75
C SER A 328 -0.03 -21.10 -1.81
N ILE A 329 -0.74 -20.12 -2.36
CA ILE A 329 -1.72 -19.32 -1.64
C ILE A 329 -3.03 -19.40 -2.42
N GLN A 330 -4.13 -19.68 -1.73
CA GLN A 330 -5.47 -19.62 -2.30
C GLN A 330 -6.32 -18.62 -1.52
N THR A 331 -7.12 -17.82 -2.21
CA THR A 331 -8.19 -17.04 -1.58
C THR A 331 -9.50 -17.80 -1.72
N ASP A 332 -10.11 -18.14 -0.59
CA ASP A 332 -11.40 -18.84 -0.50
C ASP A 332 -12.48 -17.80 -0.25
N ILE A 333 -13.28 -17.50 -1.28
CA ILE A 333 -14.33 -16.48 -1.22
C ILE A 333 -15.66 -17.15 -0.90
N THR A 334 -16.20 -16.88 0.29
CA THR A 334 -17.50 -17.37 0.71
C THR A 334 -18.54 -16.26 0.61
N TYR A 335 -19.50 -16.42 -0.30
CA TYR A 335 -20.58 -15.47 -0.51
C TYR A 335 -21.78 -15.72 0.41
N PHE A 336 -22.20 -14.67 1.10
CA PHE A 336 -23.39 -14.57 1.94
C PHE A 336 -24.37 -13.56 1.31
N ASN A 337 -25.32 -14.09 0.53
CA ASN A 337 -26.31 -13.28 -0.17
C ASN A 337 -27.55 -13.04 0.71
N GLY A 338 -27.51 -12.00 1.53
CA GLY A 338 -28.65 -11.58 2.37
C GLY A 338 -29.62 -10.63 1.67
N ASP A 339 -29.19 -10.01 0.57
CA ASP A 339 -30.05 -9.18 -0.28
C ASP A 339 -30.73 -10.03 -1.37
N GLY A 340 -32.07 -10.07 -1.37
CA GLY A 340 -32.84 -10.79 -2.40
C GLY A 340 -32.78 -10.17 -3.80
N THR A 341 -32.15 -9.00 -3.96
CA THR A 341 -32.08 -8.25 -5.23
C THR A 341 -30.72 -8.31 -5.92
N ALA A 342 -29.68 -8.77 -5.23
CA ALA A 342 -28.32 -8.84 -5.76
C ALA A 342 -27.61 -10.09 -5.25
N ARG A 343 -26.52 -10.47 -5.93
CA ARG A 343 -25.67 -11.59 -5.54
C ARG A 343 -24.22 -11.15 -5.60
N GLY A 344 -23.44 -11.46 -4.58
CA GLY A 344 -22.02 -11.08 -4.52
C GLY A 344 -21.23 -11.63 -5.71
N GLN A 345 -21.57 -12.81 -6.20
CA GLN A 345 -20.90 -13.41 -7.37
C GLN A 345 -21.09 -12.63 -8.67
N ASP A 346 -22.19 -11.89 -8.79
CA ASP A 346 -22.45 -11.04 -9.96
C ASP A 346 -21.72 -9.68 -9.84
N LEU A 347 -21.21 -9.37 -8.65
CA LEU A 347 -20.55 -8.11 -8.27
C LEU A 347 -19.04 -8.32 -8.00
N MET A 348 -18.47 -9.40 -8.54
CA MET A 348 -17.08 -9.74 -8.37
C MET A 348 -16.48 -10.33 -9.65
N LYS A 349 -15.22 -9.98 -9.90
CA LYS A 349 -14.36 -10.48 -10.96
C LYS A 349 -13.12 -11.14 -10.35
N PRO A 350 -13.24 -12.36 -9.80
CA PRO A 350 -12.14 -13.10 -9.17
C PRO A 350 -10.87 -13.16 -10.03
N SER A 351 -11.01 -13.31 -11.35
CA SER A 351 -9.85 -13.35 -12.25
C SER A 351 -8.98 -12.08 -12.23
N ARG A 352 -9.57 -10.90 -11.99
CA ARG A 352 -8.83 -9.64 -11.80
C ARG A 352 -8.10 -9.66 -10.46
N GLY A 353 -8.76 -10.08 -9.38
CA GLY A 353 -8.09 -10.24 -8.09
C GLY A 353 -6.91 -11.22 -8.13
N GLN A 354 -7.09 -12.36 -8.80
CA GLN A 354 -6.03 -13.35 -8.97
C GLN A 354 -4.84 -12.78 -9.75
N LEU A 355 -5.10 -11.93 -10.74
CA LEU A 355 -4.06 -11.26 -11.51
C LEU A 355 -3.23 -10.31 -10.62
N GLU A 356 -3.88 -9.45 -9.85
CA GLU A 356 -3.19 -8.48 -8.98
C GLU A 356 -2.38 -9.18 -7.86
N MET A 357 -2.98 -10.18 -7.21
CA MET A 357 -2.27 -10.98 -6.21
C MET A 357 -1.04 -11.69 -6.78
N LYS A 358 -1.06 -12.15 -8.05
CA LYS A 358 0.13 -12.72 -8.72
C LYS A 358 1.24 -11.71 -8.94
N LYS A 359 0.89 -10.43 -9.16
CA LYS A 359 1.89 -9.37 -9.30
C LYS A 359 2.59 -9.11 -7.96
N LEU A 360 1.83 -9.09 -6.86
CA LEU A 360 2.33 -8.89 -5.49
C LEU A 360 3.10 -10.10 -4.92
N ARG A 361 2.59 -11.33 -5.10
CA ARG A 361 3.17 -12.59 -4.57
C ARG A 361 3.55 -13.56 -5.69
N PRO A 362 4.55 -13.22 -6.52
CA PRO A 362 4.83 -13.91 -7.79
C PRO A 362 5.45 -15.30 -7.70
N PHE A 363 6.05 -15.60 -6.57
CA PHE A 363 6.79 -16.84 -6.34
C PHE A 363 5.93 -17.84 -5.59
N ASN A 364 4.66 -17.48 -5.36
CA ASN A 364 3.60 -18.35 -4.90
C ASN A 364 2.63 -18.57 -6.07
N PRO A 365 2.29 -19.81 -6.45
CA PRO A 365 1.09 -20.04 -7.24
C PRO A 365 -0.11 -19.50 -6.46
N ILE A 366 -0.86 -18.59 -7.10
CA ILE A 366 -2.08 -17.98 -6.56
C ILE A 366 -3.29 -18.60 -7.24
N SER A 367 -4.25 -19.08 -6.46
CA SER A 367 -5.57 -19.50 -6.91
C SER A 367 -6.67 -18.75 -6.16
N ILE A 368 -7.88 -18.77 -6.73
CA ILE A 368 -9.09 -18.35 -6.04
C ILE A 368 -10.07 -19.51 -6.13
N ALA A 369 -10.76 -19.78 -5.03
CA ALA A 369 -11.89 -20.68 -4.96
C ALA A 369 -13.11 -19.89 -4.47
N GLU A 370 -14.28 -20.23 -5.01
CA GLU A 370 -15.51 -19.50 -4.74
C GLU A 370 -16.61 -20.46 -4.32
N ARG A 371 -17.45 -20.03 -3.39
CA ARG A 371 -18.61 -20.80 -2.95
C ARG A 371 -19.67 -19.90 -2.35
N GLU A 372 -20.92 -20.24 -2.66
CA GLU A 372 -22.07 -19.66 -1.97
C GLU A 372 -22.46 -20.50 -0.76
N VAL A 373 -22.75 -19.84 0.35
CA VAL A 373 -23.38 -20.46 1.53
C VAL A 373 -24.72 -19.76 1.76
N PRO A 374 -25.80 -20.49 2.12
CA PRO A 374 -27.07 -19.86 2.45
C PRO A 374 -26.90 -18.81 3.55
N TYR A 375 -27.37 -17.59 3.30
CA TYR A 375 -27.47 -16.58 4.35
C TYR A 375 -28.57 -16.98 5.33
N THR A 376 -28.22 -17.20 6.58
CA THR A 376 -29.14 -17.66 7.64
C THR A 376 -29.39 -16.56 8.67
N PRO A 377 -30.43 -16.69 9.52
CA PRO A 377 -30.66 -15.76 10.62
C PRO A 377 -29.46 -15.60 11.57
N GLU A 378 -28.61 -16.63 11.72
CA GLU A 378 -27.39 -16.56 12.52
C GLU A 378 -26.34 -15.64 11.87
N HIS A 379 -26.19 -15.71 10.54
CA HIS A 379 -25.30 -14.81 9.79
C HIS A 379 -25.78 -13.35 9.88
N ASP A 380 -27.09 -13.13 9.86
CA ASP A 380 -27.67 -11.80 10.07
C ASP A 380 -27.42 -11.30 11.49
N ALA A 381 -27.73 -12.13 12.50
CA ALA A 381 -27.51 -11.76 13.90
C ALA A 381 -26.05 -11.37 14.19
N ILE A 382 -25.08 -12.09 13.61
CA ILE A 382 -23.66 -11.78 13.83
C ILE A 382 -23.20 -10.52 13.10
N TYR A 383 -23.69 -10.28 11.87
CA TYR A 383 -23.43 -9.03 11.16
C TYR A 383 -24.02 -7.83 11.91
N GLN A 384 -25.29 -7.91 12.31
CA GLN A 384 -25.96 -6.86 13.09
C GLN A 384 -25.26 -6.61 14.44
N CYS A 385 -24.62 -7.62 15.01
CA CYS A 385 -23.80 -7.47 16.20
C CYS A 385 -22.50 -6.69 15.98
N ALA A 386 -21.84 -6.93 14.83
CA ALA A 386 -20.58 -6.26 14.49
C ALA A 386 -20.79 -4.76 14.22
N LEU A 387 -21.96 -4.37 13.70
CA LEU A 387 -22.25 -2.98 13.34
C LEU A 387 -22.05 -1.96 14.48
N PRO A 388 -22.66 -2.09 15.67
CA PRO A 388 -22.46 -1.17 16.78
C PRO A 388 -21.00 -0.92 17.18
N TYR A 389 -20.11 -1.89 16.97
CA TYR A 389 -18.69 -1.73 17.27
C TYR A 389 -18.05 -0.64 16.40
N TRP A 390 -18.35 -0.66 15.10
CA TRP A 390 -17.86 0.33 14.13
C TRP A 390 -18.34 1.75 14.42
N PHE A 391 -19.46 1.90 15.14
CA PHE A 391 -19.98 3.21 15.57
C PHE A 391 -19.69 3.54 17.05
N GLY A 392 -18.73 2.85 17.66
CA GLY A 392 -18.25 3.19 19.01
C GLY A 392 -19.15 2.73 20.16
N THR A 393 -20.09 1.82 19.90
CA THR A 393 -20.93 1.16 20.90
C THR A 393 -20.70 -0.36 20.89
N PRO A 394 -19.60 -0.86 21.47
CA PRO A 394 -19.30 -2.29 21.44
C PRO A 394 -20.46 -3.09 22.03
N THR A 395 -21.07 -3.93 21.21
CA THR A 395 -22.07 -4.90 21.66
C THR A 395 -21.38 -6.26 21.63
N ASN A 396 -21.50 -7.02 22.71
CA ASN A 396 -21.03 -8.40 22.77
C ASN A 396 -22.25 -9.30 22.63
N CYS A 397 -22.38 -9.96 21.48
CA CYS A 397 -23.43 -10.93 21.20
C CYS A 397 -22.97 -12.38 21.41
N TYR A 398 -21.71 -12.56 21.81
CA TYR A 398 -21.12 -13.84 22.26
C TYR A 398 -20.75 -13.81 23.76
N PRO A 399 -21.76 -13.79 24.67
CA PRO A 399 -21.52 -13.68 26.10
C PRO A 399 -20.64 -14.83 26.62
N GLY A 400 -19.54 -14.48 27.29
CA GLY A 400 -18.55 -15.43 27.82
C GLY A 400 -17.21 -15.42 27.09
N ARG A 401 -17.11 -14.75 25.93
CA ARG A 401 -15.83 -14.40 25.30
C ARG A 401 -15.57 -12.90 25.46
N SER A 402 -14.42 -12.53 26.03
CA SER A 402 -14.00 -11.14 26.19
C SER A 402 -13.36 -10.66 24.89
N ASN A 403 -14.14 -10.08 23.98
CA ASN A 403 -13.55 -9.38 22.84
C ASN A 403 -14.57 -8.39 22.24
N GLY A 404 -14.52 -7.14 22.70
CA GLY A 404 -15.39 -6.08 22.19
C GLY A 404 -15.13 -5.81 20.71
N GLY A 405 -16.07 -6.21 19.85
CA GLY A 405 -16.05 -5.95 18.40
C GLY A 405 -15.71 -7.11 17.49
N TRP A 406 -15.25 -8.23 18.04
CA TRP A 406 -14.63 -9.32 17.27
C TRP A 406 -15.54 -10.53 17.09
N ASP A 407 -16.83 -10.38 17.37
CA ASP A 407 -17.77 -11.50 17.40
C ASP A 407 -17.94 -12.13 16.01
N ILE A 408 -17.89 -11.35 14.92
CA ILE A 408 -17.93 -11.90 13.55
C ILE A 408 -16.70 -12.76 13.25
N ASN A 409 -15.50 -12.33 13.68
CA ASN A 409 -14.28 -13.12 13.52
C ASN A 409 -14.33 -14.41 14.35
N ILE A 410 -14.82 -14.33 15.59
CA ILE A 410 -15.04 -15.48 16.48
C ILE A 410 -16.04 -16.47 15.87
N PHE A 411 -17.16 -15.99 15.35
CA PHE A 411 -18.18 -16.81 14.72
C PHE A 411 -17.60 -17.60 13.55
N HIS A 412 -16.89 -16.93 12.64
CA HIS A 412 -16.26 -17.61 11.50
C HIS A 412 -15.13 -18.54 11.91
N SER A 413 -14.40 -18.23 12.99
CA SER A 413 -13.42 -19.16 13.54
C SER A 413 -14.08 -20.42 14.10
N ASP A 414 -15.21 -20.32 14.80
CA ASP A 414 -15.92 -21.47 15.37
C ASP A 414 -16.53 -22.36 14.25
N HIS A 415 -16.78 -21.80 13.06
CA HIS A 415 -17.37 -22.48 11.90
C HIS A 415 -16.38 -22.69 10.75
N LEU A 416 -15.07 -22.49 10.95
CA LEU A 416 -14.09 -22.46 9.86
C LEU A 416 -14.06 -23.73 9.01
N ASN A 417 -14.30 -24.91 9.62
CA ASN A 417 -14.39 -26.19 8.89
C ASN A 417 -15.54 -26.23 7.88
N GLU A 418 -16.54 -25.36 8.03
CA GLU A 418 -17.61 -25.20 7.06
C GLU A 418 -17.16 -24.37 5.87
N TYR A 419 -16.17 -23.48 6.04
CA TYR A 419 -15.75 -22.45 5.09
C TYR A 419 -14.45 -22.70 4.35
N VAL A 420 -13.62 -23.58 4.88
CA VAL A 420 -12.38 -24.03 4.24
C VAL A 420 -12.70 -24.98 3.08
N TYR A 421 -12.25 -24.66 1.87
CA TYR A 421 -12.34 -25.58 0.74
C TYR A 421 -11.21 -25.38 -0.27
N GLY A 422 -10.01 -25.79 0.12
CA GLY A 422 -8.85 -25.80 -0.75
C GLY A 422 -7.85 -26.89 -0.40
N ASN A 423 -6.72 -26.84 -1.09
CA ASN A 423 -5.55 -27.65 -0.79
C ASN A 423 -4.24 -26.86 -0.95
N ALA A 424 -4.33 -25.54 -0.87
CA ALA A 424 -3.14 -24.68 -0.91
C ALA A 424 -2.38 -24.78 0.43
N ASP A 425 -1.09 -24.43 0.40
CA ASP A 425 -0.29 -24.42 1.62
C ASP A 425 -0.77 -23.34 2.60
N HIS A 426 -1.29 -22.21 2.08
CA HIS A 426 -1.99 -21.19 2.83
C HIS A 426 -3.31 -20.82 2.14
N GLU A 427 -4.34 -20.58 2.94
CA GLU A 427 -5.67 -20.21 2.47
C GLU A 427 -6.10 -18.94 3.18
N ILE A 428 -6.49 -17.93 2.40
CA ILE A 428 -7.03 -16.65 2.84
C ILE A 428 -8.54 -16.78 2.80
N MET A 429 -9.20 -16.74 3.95
CA MET A 429 -10.66 -16.81 4.01
C MET A 429 -11.22 -15.40 3.81
N ASN A 430 -11.93 -15.21 2.70
CA ASN A 430 -12.60 -13.96 2.34
C ASN A 430 -14.12 -14.18 2.48
N PHE A 431 -14.75 -13.44 3.41
CA PHE A 431 -16.17 -13.57 3.70
C PHE A 431 -16.94 -12.38 3.12
N ASP A 432 -17.72 -12.65 2.09
CA ASP A 432 -18.36 -11.63 1.25
C ASP A 432 -19.83 -11.51 1.60
N TYR A 433 -20.21 -10.39 2.19
CA TYR A 433 -21.58 -10.11 2.62
C TYR A 433 -22.27 -9.16 1.64
N THR A 434 -23.23 -9.69 0.87
CA THR A 434 -24.11 -8.88 0.00
C THR A 434 -25.43 -8.65 0.73
N LEU A 435 -25.60 -7.45 1.29
CA LEU A 435 -26.67 -7.15 2.25
C LEU A 435 -27.49 -5.92 1.83
N PRO A 436 -28.78 -5.84 2.18
CA PRO A 436 -29.52 -4.60 2.05
C PRO A 436 -28.91 -3.51 2.95
N ASP A 437 -29.10 -2.25 2.60
CA ASP A 437 -28.79 -1.16 3.53
C ASP A 437 -29.58 -1.35 4.82
N VAL A 438 -28.89 -1.37 5.95
CA VAL A 438 -29.52 -1.20 7.25
C VAL A 438 -29.74 0.30 7.48
N GLU A 439 -30.91 0.69 8.00
CA GLU A 439 -31.27 2.11 8.25
C GLU A 439 -30.29 2.88 9.17
N ALA A 440 -29.27 2.21 9.74
CA ALA A 440 -28.44 2.72 10.82
C ALA A 440 -26.90 2.69 10.62
N ALA A 441 -26.32 2.29 9.48
CA ALA A 441 -24.85 2.12 9.46
C ALA A 441 -24.16 2.29 8.10
N GLY A 442 -23.38 3.36 7.95
CA GLY A 442 -22.25 3.40 7.02
C GLY A 442 -21.09 2.56 7.57
N GLY A 443 -21.22 1.23 7.52
CA GLY A 443 -20.15 0.31 7.92
C GLY A 443 -18.92 0.42 7.01
N PRO A 444 -17.78 -0.20 7.39
CA PRO A 444 -16.63 -0.31 6.49
C PRO A 444 -17.01 -1.12 5.23
N LEU A 445 -16.30 -0.87 4.12
CA LEU A 445 -16.44 -1.65 2.90
C LEU A 445 -15.74 -3.00 3.02
N GLY A 446 -14.64 -3.07 3.76
CA GLY A 446 -13.93 -4.29 4.08
C GLY A 446 -13.10 -4.18 5.36
N VAL A 447 -12.56 -5.32 5.81
CA VAL A 447 -11.52 -5.37 6.85
C VAL A 447 -10.75 -6.68 6.80
N ALA A 448 -9.42 -6.59 6.98
CA ALA A 448 -8.55 -7.71 7.29
C ALA A 448 -8.19 -7.75 8.77
N PHE A 449 -8.43 -8.89 9.41
CA PHE A 449 -8.11 -9.07 10.83
C PHE A 449 -6.82 -9.85 11.05
N SER A 450 -6.21 -9.70 12.23
CA SER A 450 -5.14 -10.57 12.72
C SER A 450 -5.68 -11.62 13.68
N MET A 451 -5.13 -12.84 13.63
CA MET A 451 -5.36 -13.88 14.64
C MET A 451 -4.03 -14.20 15.31
N GLY A 452 -3.68 -13.38 16.31
CA GLY A 452 -2.40 -13.42 17.01
C GLY A 452 -1.22 -13.01 16.14
N SER A 453 -0.22 -13.88 15.99
CA SER A 453 1.01 -13.55 15.25
C SER A 453 0.90 -13.69 13.72
N TYR A 454 -0.26 -14.12 13.22
CA TYR A 454 -0.51 -14.32 11.79
C TYR A 454 -1.79 -13.63 11.31
N PRO A 455 -1.89 -13.35 10.01
CA PRO A 455 -3.11 -12.84 9.40
C PRO A 455 -4.31 -13.77 9.63
N GLY A 456 -5.48 -13.17 9.84
CA GLY A 456 -6.71 -13.81 10.24
C GLY A 456 -7.68 -14.09 9.09
N PHE A 457 -8.81 -13.39 9.08
CA PHE A 457 -9.82 -13.46 8.03
C PHE A 457 -10.02 -12.08 7.41
N THR A 458 -10.44 -12.06 6.14
CA THR A 458 -10.87 -10.86 5.44
C THR A 458 -12.39 -10.87 5.30
N PHE A 459 -13.00 -9.70 5.38
CA PHE A 459 -14.43 -9.51 5.29
C PHE A 459 -14.73 -8.37 4.34
N ASP A 460 -15.62 -8.61 3.39
CA ASP A 460 -16.02 -7.63 2.40
C ASP A 460 -17.54 -7.43 2.48
N TRP A 461 -17.98 -6.17 2.45
CA TRP A 461 -19.38 -5.79 2.54
C TRP A 461 -19.83 -5.02 1.31
N ASN A 462 -20.90 -5.50 0.70
CA ASN A 462 -21.53 -4.88 -0.43
C ASN A 462 -22.98 -4.52 -0.10
N LEU A 463 -23.16 -3.24 0.25
CA LEU A 463 -24.44 -2.65 0.68
C LEU A 463 -25.16 -1.99 -0.50
N THR A 464 -26.50 -2.00 -0.50
CA THR A 464 -27.31 -1.45 -1.60
C THR A 464 -26.91 -0.01 -1.98
N SER A 465 -26.59 0.83 -1.00
CA SER A 465 -26.21 2.24 -1.19
C SER A 465 -24.89 2.45 -1.93
N ASN A 466 -23.99 1.47 -1.89
CA ASN A 466 -22.64 1.60 -2.43
C ASN A 466 -22.46 0.83 -3.74
N ARG A 467 -23.39 -0.06 -4.12
CA ARG A 467 -23.30 -0.93 -5.30
C ARG A 467 -23.17 -0.24 -6.65
N ASP A 468 -23.67 0.98 -6.76
CA ASP A 468 -23.57 1.73 -8.00
C ASP A 468 -22.15 2.31 -8.21
N TYR A 469 -21.31 2.27 -7.17
CA TYR A 469 -19.98 2.90 -7.14
C TYR A 469 -18.85 1.92 -6.76
N TYR A 470 -19.16 0.91 -5.93
CA TYR A 470 -18.18 -0.01 -5.33
C TYR A 470 -18.49 -1.47 -5.68
N GLY A 471 -17.57 -2.09 -6.41
CA GLY A 471 -17.51 -3.53 -6.63
C GLY A 471 -16.89 -4.30 -5.47
N MET A 472 -17.08 -5.61 -5.42
CA MET A 472 -16.40 -6.46 -4.42
C MET A 472 -14.96 -6.80 -4.82
N THR A 473 -14.61 -6.68 -6.10
CA THR A 473 -13.26 -6.99 -6.58
C THR A 473 -12.22 -6.03 -6.02
N TYR A 474 -12.51 -4.72 -6.02
CA TYR A 474 -11.60 -3.72 -5.44
C TYR A 474 -11.36 -4.02 -3.96
N THR A 475 -12.44 -4.14 -3.19
CA THR A 475 -12.39 -4.43 -1.75
C THR A 475 -11.61 -5.71 -1.47
N MET A 476 -11.89 -6.79 -2.18
CA MET A 476 -11.15 -8.04 -1.99
C MET A 476 -9.65 -7.88 -2.29
N ILE A 477 -9.27 -7.18 -3.36
CA ILE A 477 -7.85 -6.91 -3.63
C ILE A 477 -7.23 -6.11 -2.49
N HIS A 478 -7.92 -5.09 -2.00
CA HIS A 478 -7.49 -4.25 -0.89
C HIS A 478 -7.29 -5.05 0.41
N GLU A 479 -8.32 -5.77 0.86
CA GLU A 479 -8.29 -6.53 2.12
C GLU A 479 -7.34 -7.73 2.06
N VAL A 480 -7.27 -8.43 0.93
CA VAL A 480 -6.24 -9.46 0.73
C VAL A 480 -4.84 -8.85 0.71
N GLY A 481 -4.70 -7.61 0.25
CA GLY A 481 -3.46 -6.83 0.38
C GLY A 481 -3.00 -6.70 1.83
N HIS A 482 -3.91 -6.32 2.72
CA HIS A 482 -3.67 -6.32 4.17
C HIS A 482 -3.36 -7.71 4.71
N HIS A 483 -4.11 -8.74 4.32
CA HIS A 483 -3.85 -10.13 4.70
C HIS A 483 -2.43 -10.58 4.35
N LEU A 484 -1.92 -10.11 3.20
CA LEU A 484 -0.55 -10.38 2.76
C LEU A 484 0.49 -9.49 3.44
N GLY A 485 0.07 -8.43 4.12
CA GLY A 485 0.88 -7.59 5.00
C GLY A 485 0.94 -6.12 4.58
N LEU A 486 0.34 -5.69 3.46
CA LEU A 486 0.37 -4.28 3.06
C LEU A 486 -0.38 -3.40 4.06
N THR A 487 0.05 -2.16 4.22
CA THR A 487 -0.60 -1.15 5.06
C THR A 487 -1.24 -0.10 4.17
N HIS A 488 -2.21 0.66 4.67
CA HIS A 488 -2.66 1.84 3.94
C HIS A 488 -1.49 2.82 3.80
N PRO A 489 -1.38 3.54 2.68
CA PRO A 489 -0.36 4.58 2.51
C PRO A 489 -0.45 5.66 3.59
N HIS A 490 -1.63 5.94 4.15
CA HIS A 490 -1.75 6.88 5.26
C HIS A 490 -1.43 6.28 6.64
N ASP A 491 -1.40 4.95 6.83
CA ASP A 491 -1.16 4.24 8.11
C ASP A 491 0.33 4.18 8.49
N VAL A 492 0.92 5.35 8.69
CA VAL A 492 2.38 5.51 8.78
C VAL A 492 2.95 5.10 10.13
N TYR A 493 3.84 4.11 10.12
CA TYR A 493 4.74 3.88 11.24
C TYR A 493 6.07 4.63 11.02
N ASP A 494 6.46 5.48 11.96
CA ASP A 494 7.79 6.11 12.00
C ASP A 494 8.66 5.52 13.11
N TYR A 495 9.82 4.98 12.73
CA TYR A 495 10.74 4.32 13.65
C TYR A 495 11.51 5.29 14.58
N GLU A 496 11.91 6.47 14.09
CA GLU A 496 12.71 7.43 14.86
C GLU A 496 11.85 8.32 15.76
N ASP A 497 10.55 8.40 15.48
CA ASP A 497 9.55 9.14 16.25
C ASP A 497 8.71 8.26 17.18
N ASN A 498 9.14 7.01 17.39
CA ASN A 498 8.46 6.05 18.27
C ASN A 498 6.97 5.83 17.90
N GLY A 499 6.64 5.88 16.61
CA GLY A 499 5.29 5.61 16.10
C GLY A 499 4.23 6.62 16.54
N ILE A 500 4.48 7.94 16.39
CA ILE A 500 3.54 9.05 16.72
C ILE A 500 2.08 8.86 16.26
N TYR A 501 1.85 7.95 15.31
CA TYR A 501 0.60 7.66 14.59
C TYR A 501 -0.68 7.49 15.41
N TYR A 502 -0.62 7.42 16.75
CA TYR A 502 -1.80 7.21 17.59
C TYR A 502 -2.11 8.33 18.58
N GLN A 503 -1.39 9.46 18.55
CA GLN A 503 -1.59 10.53 19.55
C GLN A 503 -2.41 11.73 19.05
N HIS A 504 -2.34 12.06 17.75
CA HIS A 504 -3.01 13.24 17.17
C HIS A 504 -3.47 12.97 15.73
N TYR A 505 -4.46 13.73 15.26
CA TYR A 505 -4.94 13.67 13.88
C TYR A 505 -4.12 14.61 12.98
N PHE A 506 -3.49 14.05 11.94
CA PHE A 506 -2.64 14.76 10.99
C PHE A 506 -3.22 14.65 9.57
N PRO A 507 -4.19 15.50 9.18
CA PRO A 507 -4.87 15.38 7.89
C PRO A 507 -3.95 15.24 6.66
N PHE A 508 -2.81 15.95 6.63
CA PHE A 508 -1.91 15.93 5.48
C PHE A 508 -1.36 14.53 5.14
N MET A 509 -1.37 13.61 6.11
CA MET A 509 -0.93 12.23 5.93
C MET A 509 -1.79 11.45 4.92
N ALA A 510 -3.07 11.82 4.81
CA ALA A 510 -4.00 11.18 3.88
C ALA A 510 -3.57 11.38 2.41
N SER A 511 -2.79 12.41 2.09
CA SER A 511 -2.23 12.59 0.74
C SER A 511 -1.23 11.50 0.32
N ALA A 512 -0.82 10.59 1.22
CA ALA A 512 -0.09 9.40 0.82
C ALA A 512 -0.95 8.44 -0.03
N ASP A 513 -2.28 8.49 0.10
CA ASP A 513 -3.21 7.69 -0.71
C ASP A 513 -3.23 8.12 -2.19
N GLU A 514 -2.69 9.30 -2.49
CA GLU A 514 -2.51 9.84 -3.83
C GLU A 514 -1.31 9.14 -4.51
N SER A 515 -1.50 7.85 -4.80
CA SER A 515 -0.54 6.95 -5.43
C SER A 515 -1.27 5.91 -6.30
N ASP A 516 -0.55 5.24 -7.20
CA ASP A 516 -1.07 4.15 -8.04
C ASP A 516 -1.22 2.85 -7.22
N SER A 517 -1.99 2.92 -6.13
CA SER A 517 -2.21 1.81 -5.21
C SER A 517 -3.69 1.62 -4.87
N VAL A 518 -4.14 0.38 -4.99
CA VAL A 518 -5.40 -0.13 -4.46
C VAL A 518 -5.48 -0.02 -2.93
N MET A 519 -4.36 0.17 -2.24
CA MET A 519 -4.31 0.31 -0.79
C MET A 519 -4.73 1.70 -0.28
N GLY A 520 -4.99 2.68 -1.16
CA GLY A 520 -5.52 3.98 -0.74
C GLY A 520 -7.04 3.99 -0.58
N TYR A 521 -7.59 4.95 0.15
CA TYR A 521 -9.05 5.13 0.27
C TYR A 521 -9.68 5.94 -0.87
N MET A 522 -8.89 6.54 -1.75
CA MET A 522 -9.39 7.33 -2.87
C MET A 522 -9.82 6.51 -4.10
N MET A 523 -9.54 5.20 -4.12
CA MET A 523 -9.81 4.30 -5.25
C MET A 523 -9.17 4.72 -6.57
N LEU A 524 -8.00 5.37 -6.54
CA LEU A 524 -7.39 5.94 -7.73
C LEU A 524 -6.80 4.87 -8.69
N SER A 525 -6.65 3.64 -8.22
CA SER A 525 -6.08 2.52 -8.97
C SER A 525 -6.59 1.18 -8.41
N ASN A 526 -6.80 0.18 -9.27
CA ASN A 526 -7.07 -1.20 -8.80
C ASN A 526 -5.79 -2.04 -8.69
N ASN A 527 -4.61 -1.43 -8.85
CA ASN A 527 -3.33 -2.14 -8.90
C ASN A 527 -2.54 -1.99 -7.59
N TYR A 528 -1.67 -2.95 -7.28
CA TYR A 528 -0.62 -2.71 -6.29
C TYR A 528 0.53 -1.92 -6.94
N SER A 529 0.87 -0.79 -6.32
CA SER A 529 1.90 0.13 -6.79
C SER A 529 3.28 -0.52 -6.86
N GLN A 530 4.22 0.14 -7.52
CA GLN A 530 5.62 -0.26 -7.51
C GLN A 530 6.20 -0.23 -6.09
N PHE A 531 5.69 0.66 -5.21
CA PHE A 531 6.11 0.76 -3.82
C PHE A 531 5.62 -0.44 -3.01
N ASP A 532 4.37 -0.84 -3.17
CA ASP A 532 3.80 -2.05 -2.55
C ASP A 532 4.60 -3.30 -2.91
N ARG A 533 4.90 -3.45 -4.21
CA ARG A 533 5.68 -4.58 -4.72
C ARG A 533 7.11 -4.58 -4.19
N ASP A 534 7.77 -3.41 -4.14
CA ASP A 534 9.11 -3.30 -3.57
C ASP A 534 9.14 -3.60 -2.06
N ASN A 535 8.15 -3.14 -1.29
CA ASN A 535 8.00 -3.47 0.13
C ASN A 535 7.82 -4.98 0.33
N MET A 536 6.85 -5.57 -0.37
CA MET A 536 6.59 -7.01 -0.32
C MET A 536 7.84 -7.84 -0.65
N ASP A 537 8.51 -7.53 -1.76
CA ASP A 537 9.72 -8.25 -2.17
C ASP A 537 10.86 -8.10 -1.15
N ARG A 538 11.00 -6.94 -0.49
CA ARG A 538 12.00 -6.75 0.57
C ARG A 538 11.69 -7.56 1.82
N TRP A 539 10.45 -7.53 2.28
CA TRP A 539 10.01 -8.32 3.43
C TRP A 539 10.20 -9.81 3.15
N MET A 540 9.76 -10.28 1.98
CA MET A 540 9.92 -11.68 1.59
C MET A 540 11.38 -12.08 1.43
N THR A 541 12.28 -11.17 1.04
CA THR A 541 13.74 -11.44 1.04
C THR A 541 14.24 -11.73 2.45
N ALA A 542 13.91 -10.89 3.43
CA ALA A 542 14.33 -11.06 4.81
C ALA A 542 13.69 -12.31 5.45
N ILE A 543 12.39 -12.49 5.27
CA ILE A 543 11.62 -13.62 5.79
C ILE A 543 12.21 -14.95 5.29
N ASN A 544 12.43 -15.12 3.97
CA ASN A 544 12.96 -16.39 3.46
C ASN A 544 14.38 -16.69 4.00
N ILE A 545 15.26 -15.69 4.10
CA ILE A 545 16.61 -15.89 4.67
C ILE A 545 16.52 -16.26 6.15
N ASN A 546 15.70 -15.55 6.92
CA ASN A 546 15.58 -15.79 8.36
C ASN A 546 14.90 -17.12 8.67
N HIS A 547 13.86 -17.52 7.93
CA HIS A 547 13.27 -18.84 8.07
C HIS A 547 14.25 -19.95 7.67
N ALA A 548 15.10 -19.74 6.65
CA ALA A 548 16.16 -20.69 6.33
C ALA A 548 17.15 -20.83 7.50
N ASN A 549 17.58 -19.72 8.10
CA ASN A 549 18.46 -19.72 9.26
C ASN A 549 17.87 -20.47 10.46
N THR A 550 16.56 -20.35 10.71
CA THR A 550 15.88 -21.06 11.80
C THR A 550 15.95 -22.59 11.66
N LEU A 551 15.90 -23.11 10.43
CA LEU A 551 15.91 -24.57 10.17
C LEU A 551 17.32 -25.19 10.24
N LEU A 552 18.36 -24.41 9.94
CA LEU A 552 19.71 -24.92 9.76
C LEU A 552 20.32 -25.60 11.00
N PRO A 553 20.14 -25.12 12.26
CA PRO A 553 20.69 -25.79 13.44
C PRO A 553 20.28 -27.27 13.54
N ASP A 554 18.99 -27.56 13.36
CA ASP A 554 18.46 -28.91 13.49
C ASP A 554 18.92 -29.82 12.35
N ILE A 555 19.05 -29.26 11.14
CA ILE A 555 19.61 -29.97 9.97
C ILE A 555 21.10 -30.29 10.19
N LEU A 556 21.88 -29.32 10.67
CA LEU A 556 23.33 -29.47 10.84
C LEU A 556 23.71 -30.40 11.99
N ALA A 557 22.77 -30.67 12.90
CA ALA A 557 22.92 -31.69 13.93
C ALA A 557 22.81 -33.14 13.40
N GLN A 558 22.35 -33.33 12.15
CA GLN A 558 22.15 -34.64 11.52
C GLN A 558 23.41 -35.18 10.83
N ASP A 559 23.44 -36.49 10.56
CA ASP A 559 24.45 -37.10 9.68
C ASP A 559 24.08 -36.83 8.21
N LEU A 560 24.54 -35.67 7.71
CA LEU A 560 24.19 -35.19 6.38
C LEU A 560 24.86 -36.00 5.26
N ARG A 561 24.06 -36.50 4.31
CA ARG A 561 24.57 -37.15 3.10
C ARG A 561 25.35 -36.13 2.26
N PRO A 562 26.38 -36.55 1.50
CA PRO A 562 27.17 -35.62 0.69
C PRO A 562 26.35 -34.74 -0.25
N GLN A 563 25.29 -35.28 -0.87
CA GLN A 563 24.40 -34.50 -1.74
C GLN A 563 23.59 -33.43 -1.01
N ASP A 564 23.25 -33.64 0.26
CA ASP A 564 22.48 -32.67 1.04
C ASP A 564 23.40 -31.52 1.48
N LYS A 565 24.67 -31.81 1.80
CA LYS A 565 25.70 -30.78 2.00
C LYS A 565 25.87 -29.90 0.76
N VAL A 566 25.91 -30.50 -0.43
CA VAL A 566 25.99 -29.75 -1.70
C VAL A 566 24.75 -28.87 -1.89
N ARG A 567 23.55 -29.36 -1.56
CA ARG A 567 22.31 -28.57 -1.62
C ARG A 567 22.33 -27.38 -0.66
N LEU A 568 22.80 -27.56 0.57
CA LEU A 568 22.95 -26.46 1.54
C LEU A 568 23.97 -25.41 1.08
N VAL A 569 25.06 -25.81 0.41
CA VAL A 569 26.00 -24.86 -0.22
C VAL A 569 25.33 -24.09 -1.37
N ALA A 570 24.48 -24.75 -2.15
CA ALA A 570 23.71 -24.06 -3.20
C ALA A 570 22.66 -23.09 -2.63
N ALA A 571 22.05 -23.43 -1.49
CA ALA A 571 21.16 -22.54 -0.75
C ALA A 571 21.91 -21.27 -0.29
N ASP A 572 23.09 -21.45 0.30
CA ASP A 572 23.95 -20.34 0.73
C ASP A 572 24.37 -19.42 -0.43
N GLY A 573 24.74 -20.00 -1.56
CA GLY A 573 25.03 -19.23 -2.78
C GLY A 573 23.80 -18.45 -3.30
N SER A 574 22.60 -19.00 -3.16
CA SER A 574 21.35 -18.30 -3.49
C SER A 574 21.09 -17.15 -2.51
N ALA A 575 21.33 -17.34 -1.21
CA ALA A 575 21.25 -16.27 -0.23
C ALA A 575 22.26 -15.14 -0.53
N THR A 576 23.48 -15.47 -0.99
CA THR A 576 24.44 -14.46 -1.45
C THR A 576 23.89 -13.63 -2.61
N LEU A 577 23.32 -14.29 -3.63
CA LEU A 577 22.71 -13.61 -4.78
C LEU A 577 21.51 -12.75 -4.37
N ALA A 578 20.73 -13.20 -3.38
CA ALA A 578 19.63 -12.42 -2.81
C ALA A 578 20.14 -11.09 -2.22
N LEU A 579 21.17 -11.15 -1.36
CA LEU A 579 21.74 -9.95 -0.73
C LEU A 579 22.39 -9.00 -1.75
N LEU A 580 23.04 -9.53 -2.79
CA LEU A 580 23.60 -8.71 -3.88
C LEU A 580 22.51 -8.00 -4.67
N SER A 581 21.43 -8.71 -5.01
CA SER A 581 20.27 -8.15 -5.74
C SER A 581 19.53 -7.11 -4.90
N TYR A 582 19.36 -7.37 -3.60
CA TYR A 582 18.74 -6.44 -2.65
C TYR A 582 19.50 -5.11 -2.60
N ARG A 583 20.84 -5.17 -2.46
CA ARG A 583 21.71 -3.99 -2.48
C ARG A 583 21.61 -3.21 -3.79
N ALA A 584 21.39 -3.89 -4.91
CA ALA A 584 21.20 -3.27 -6.21
C ALA A 584 19.78 -2.69 -6.43
N MET A 585 18.87 -2.80 -5.44
CA MET A 585 17.44 -2.45 -5.54
C MET A 585 16.69 -3.27 -6.61
N GLN A 586 17.17 -4.50 -6.86
CA GLN A 586 16.50 -5.50 -7.67
C GLN A 586 15.68 -6.41 -6.74
N TYR A 587 14.74 -5.81 -5.99
CA TYR A 587 14.04 -6.47 -4.88
C TYR A 587 13.33 -7.75 -5.32
N ARG A 588 12.67 -7.72 -6.48
CA ARG A 588 12.08 -8.91 -7.11
C ARG A 588 13.05 -10.08 -7.28
N ALA A 589 14.24 -9.80 -7.80
CA ALA A 589 15.27 -10.82 -7.97
C ALA A 589 15.81 -11.29 -6.60
N ALA A 590 15.93 -10.37 -5.65
CA ALA A 590 16.34 -10.69 -4.28
C ALA A 590 15.37 -11.68 -3.61
N ALA A 591 14.07 -11.43 -3.70
CA ALA A 591 13.03 -12.30 -3.18
C ALA A 591 13.04 -13.68 -3.86
N ALA A 592 13.24 -13.74 -5.19
CA ALA A 592 13.35 -15.00 -5.93
C ALA A 592 14.53 -15.86 -5.45
N PHE A 593 15.71 -15.25 -5.27
CA PHE A 593 16.91 -15.94 -4.80
C PHE A 593 16.80 -16.33 -3.32
N ALA A 594 16.20 -15.48 -2.48
CA ALA A 594 15.95 -15.79 -1.08
C ALA A 594 15.00 -16.97 -0.93
N LYS A 595 13.90 -17.01 -1.70
CA LYS A 595 13.02 -18.17 -1.76
C LYS A 595 13.75 -19.42 -2.22
N THR A 596 14.59 -19.33 -3.25
CA THR A 596 15.41 -20.47 -3.70
C THR A 596 16.35 -20.98 -2.60
N ALA A 597 16.90 -20.09 -1.77
CA ALA A 597 17.69 -20.47 -0.61
C ALA A 597 16.83 -21.23 0.42
N TYR A 598 15.69 -20.66 0.80
CA TYR A 598 14.74 -21.27 1.72
C TYR A 598 14.26 -22.64 1.24
N ASP A 599 13.78 -22.75 0.00
CA ASP A 599 13.25 -24.00 -0.56
C ASP A 599 14.31 -25.12 -0.57
N ASN A 600 15.58 -24.79 -0.81
CA ASN A 600 16.66 -25.76 -0.73
C ASN A 600 16.96 -26.21 0.71
N VAL A 601 16.91 -25.30 1.68
CA VAL A 601 17.05 -25.66 3.11
C VAL A 601 15.86 -26.49 3.58
N LEU A 602 14.64 -26.07 3.24
CA LEU A 602 13.39 -26.75 3.58
C LEU A 602 13.35 -28.17 3.00
N ALA A 603 13.80 -28.36 1.76
CA ALA A 603 13.88 -29.69 1.14
C ALA A 603 14.83 -30.64 1.90
N VAL A 604 15.92 -30.12 2.47
CA VAL A 604 16.80 -30.91 3.36
C VAL A 604 16.11 -31.16 4.70
N ALA A 605 15.48 -30.14 5.29
CA ALA A 605 14.72 -30.28 6.54
C ALA A 605 13.66 -31.38 6.45
N ASP A 606 12.93 -31.45 5.32
CA ASP A 606 11.92 -32.48 5.06
C ASP A 606 12.52 -33.90 5.03
N ILE A 607 13.72 -34.07 4.46
CA ILE A 607 14.42 -35.38 4.42
C ILE A 607 14.75 -35.89 5.83
N TYR A 608 15.10 -34.97 6.73
CA TYR A 608 15.53 -35.27 8.09
C TYR A 608 14.41 -35.12 9.13
N GLY A 609 13.19 -34.78 8.73
CA GLY A 609 12.05 -34.60 9.63
C GLY A 609 12.21 -33.41 10.59
N THR A 610 13.02 -32.41 10.23
CA THR A 610 13.25 -31.20 11.04
C THR A 610 12.48 -29.98 10.54
N ALA A 611 11.71 -30.13 9.47
CA ALA A 611 10.87 -29.06 8.98
C ALA A 611 9.64 -28.88 9.90
N PRO A 612 9.20 -27.63 10.16
CA PRO A 612 7.91 -27.39 10.80
C PRO A 612 6.81 -28.08 10.01
N ALA A 613 5.78 -28.54 10.72
CA ALA A 613 4.59 -29.09 10.10
C ALA A 613 4.00 -28.05 9.14
N ARG A 614 3.40 -28.52 8.05
CA ARG A 614 2.45 -27.67 7.32
C ARG A 614 1.30 -27.42 8.29
N LEU A 615 0.92 -26.17 8.46
CA LEU A 615 -0.29 -25.85 9.20
C LEU A 615 -1.48 -26.40 8.39
N GLU A 616 -1.97 -27.56 8.80
CA GLU A 616 -3.27 -28.02 8.35
C GLU A 616 -4.34 -27.04 8.86
N ASN A 617 -5.43 -26.87 8.13
CA ASN A 617 -6.49 -25.94 8.51
C ASN A 617 -7.05 -26.24 9.93
N GLU A 618 -6.99 -27.49 10.37
CA GLU A 618 -7.31 -27.93 11.75
C GLU A 618 -6.30 -27.45 12.81
N GLN A 619 -5.04 -27.23 12.45
CA GLN A 619 -4.03 -26.65 13.35
C GLN A 619 -4.13 -25.12 13.43
N LYS A 620 -4.55 -24.47 12.33
CA LYS A 620 -4.95 -23.05 12.36
C LYS A 620 -6.07 -22.84 13.38
N LEU A 621 -7.09 -23.70 13.39
CA LEU A 621 -8.17 -23.70 14.39
C LEU A 621 -7.66 -23.80 15.84
N GLY A 622 -6.71 -24.69 16.11
CA GLY A 622 -6.11 -24.85 17.45
C GLY A 622 -5.34 -23.60 17.90
N GLN A 623 -4.55 -22.99 17.01
CA GLN A 623 -3.84 -21.75 17.30
C GLN A 623 -4.81 -20.57 17.51
N ILE A 624 -5.89 -20.48 16.74
CA ILE A 624 -6.92 -19.44 16.90
C ILE A 624 -7.66 -19.58 18.24
N GLN A 625 -7.91 -20.81 18.70
CA GLN A 625 -8.58 -21.08 19.98
C GLN A 625 -7.66 -20.92 21.20
N GLU A 626 -6.36 -21.19 21.06
CA GLU A 626 -5.37 -21.08 22.15
C GLU A 626 -4.79 -19.67 22.31
N GLN A 627 -4.67 -18.90 21.23
CA GLN A 627 -4.22 -17.51 21.26
C GLN A 627 -5.35 -16.57 21.69
N ARG A 628 -5.77 -16.70 22.95
CA ARG A 628 -6.56 -15.68 23.64
C ARG A 628 -5.77 -14.38 23.64
N PRO A 629 -6.29 -13.27 23.13
CA PRO A 629 -5.64 -11.99 23.35
C PRO A 629 -5.74 -11.67 24.85
N VAL A 630 -4.62 -11.69 25.56
CA VAL A 630 -4.46 -10.83 26.73
C VAL A 630 -4.09 -9.46 26.16
N ILE A 631 -5.09 -8.73 25.67
CA ILE A 631 -4.92 -7.29 25.45
C ILE A 631 -5.29 -6.66 26.79
N GLU A 632 -4.29 -6.38 27.60
CA GLU A 632 -4.45 -5.43 28.70
C GLU A 632 -4.82 -4.08 28.08
N ASN A 633 -6.01 -3.60 28.45
CA ASN A 633 -6.76 -2.46 27.90
C ASN A 633 -6.07 -1.08 28.02
N GLU A 634 -4.76 -1.00 28.26
CA GLU A 634 -4.14 0.28 28.61
C GLU A 634 -3.72 1.11 27.39
N ASP A 635 -3.28 0.52 26.28
CA ASP A 635 -2.81 1.31 25.11
C ASP A 635 -3.85 1.52 23.99
N PHE A 636 -4.93 0.73 23.95
CA PHE A 636 -6.03 0.91 22.98
C PHE A 636 -6.96 2.08 23.30
N ASN A 637 -6.88 2.67 24.50
CA ASN A 637 -7.64 3.88 24.83
C ASN A 637 -7.12 5.14 24.10
N GLY A 638 -5.90 5.11 23.55
CA GLY A 638 -5.40 6.15 22.65
C GLY A 638 -6.16 6.17 21.31
N MET A 639 -6.37 4.98 20.72
CA MET A 639 -7.13 4.80 19.47
C MET A 639 -8.62 5.14 19.61
N ARG A 640 -9.21 5.05 20.81
CA ARG A 640 -10.63 5.34 21.04
C ARG A 640 -11.03 6.81 20.90
N LYS A 641 -10.08 7.74 20.88
CA LYS A 641 -10.38 9.18 20.78
C LYS A 641 -10.37 9.70 19.35
N LEU A 642 -9.75 8.99 18.42
CA LEU A 642 -9.77 9.33 17.01
C LEU A 642 -11.08 8.79 16.43
N LYS A 643 -12.13 9.63 16.48
CA LYS A 643 -13.30 9.44 15.64
C LYS A 643 -12.79 9.32 14.21
N ASP A 644 -13.27 8.29 13.52
CA ASP A 644 -13.26 8.13 12.07
C ASP A 644 -12.96 9.47 11.35
N PRO A 645 -11.82 9.62 10.65
CA PRO A 645 -11.49 10.87 9.94
C PRO A 645 -12.53 11.21 8.85
N PHE A 646 -13.32 10.23 8.39
CA PHE A 646 -14.48 10.41 7.52
C PHE A 646 -15.80 10.56 8.30
N GLY A 647 -15.78 10.29 9.60
CA GLY A 647 -16.91 10.39 10.51
C GLY A 647 -17.36 11.83 10.73
N PHE A 648 -16.51 12.83 10.40
CA PHE A 648 -16.92 14.23 10.36
C PHE A 648 -18.04 14.49 9.35
N LEU A 649 -18.06 13.76 8.21
CA LEU A 649 -19.14 13.84 7.22
C LEU A 649 -20.42 13.11 7.66
N ARG A 650 -20.33 12.12 8.56
CA ARG A 650 -21.47 11.29 9.00
C ARG A 650 -22.07 11.66 10.36
N ASN A 651 -21.28 12.13 11.32
CA ASN A 651 -21.65 12.13 12.75
C ASN A 651 -21.84 13.52 13.38
N ASN A 652 -21.79 14.61 12.62
CA ASN A 652 -22.11 15.94 13.13
C ASN A 652 -23.41 16.46 12.51
N PRO A 653 -24.59 16.21 13.12
CA PRO A 653 -25.87 16.72 12.61
C PRO A 653 -25.98 18.25 12.61
N ASN A 654 -25.01 18.97 13.19
CA ASN A 654 -24.89 20.44 13.08
C ASN A 654 -23.85 20.88 12.03
N ALA A 655 -22.99 19.99 11.52
CA ALA A 655 -22.20 20.18 10.29
C ALA A 655 -22.92 19.64 9.04
N VAL A 656 -24.04 18.92 9.23
CA VAL A 656 -25.09 18.79 8.21
C VAL A 656 -25.73 20.16 8.01
N ASN A 657 -25.02 21.04 7.31
CA ASN A 657 -25.63 22.14 6.60
C ASN A 657 -26.75 21.54 5.72
N PRO A 658 -27.95 22.12 5.59
CA PRO A 658 -29.07 21.62 4.76
C PRO A 658 -28.76 21.27 3.28
N MET A 659 -27.49 21.33 2.86
CA MET A 659 -27.02 21.17 1.49
C MET A 659 -26.77 19.72 1.04
N VAL A 660 -26.45 18.73 1.88
CA VAL A 660 -26.27 17.34 1.37
C VAL A 660 -27.55 16.79 0.70
N ASN A 661 -28.72 17.23 1.19
CA ASN A 661 -30.01 16.94 0.55
C ASN A 661 -30.31 17.84 -0.66
N ASP A 662 -29.76 19.06 -0.70
CA ASP A 662 -29.84 19.97 -1.84
C ASP A 662 -28.87 19.56 -2.97
N ASP A 663 -27.78 18.85 -2.64
CA ASP A 663 -26.70 18.44 -3.55
C ASP A 663 -27.08 17.17 -4.33
N ARG A 664 -27.78 16.22 -3.70
CA ARG A 664 -28.49 15.15 -4.45
C ARG A 664 -29.51 15.74 -5.43
N ALA A 665 -30.19 16.83 -5.06
CA ALA A 665 -31.19 17.48 -5.91
C ALA A 665 -30.58 18.36 -7.02
N LYS A 666 -29.39 18.96 -6.80
CA LYS A 666 -28.64 19.74 -7.79
C LYS A 666 -27.90 18.86 -8.79
N PHE A 667 -27.31 17.75 -8.34
CA PHE A 667 -26.67 16.76 -9.21
C PHE A 667 -27.70 16.11 -10.15
N ALA A 668 -28.87 15.72 -9.62
CA ALA A 668 -30.00 15.25 -10.44
C ALA A 668 -30.55 16.30 -11.42
N LYS A 669 -30.47 17.60 -11.08
CA LYS A 669 -30.88 18.71 -11.97
C LYS A 669 -29.84 19.04 -13.05
N ARG A 670 -28.54 18.85 -12.81
CA ARG A 670 -27.49 19.05 -13.82
C ARG A 670 -27.47 17.92 -14.86
N THR A 671 -27.55 16.67 -14.41
CA THR A 671 -27.63 15.49 -15.30
C THR A 671 -28.90 15.47 -16.17
N ALA A 672 -30.01 16.02 -15.69
CA ALA A 672 -31.23 16.20 -16.49
C ALA A 672 -31.13 17.29 -17.57
N LYS A 673 -30.21 18.26 -17.41
CA LYS A 673 -30.05 19.40 -18.32
C LYS A 673 -29.05 19.13 -19.46
N GLU A 674 -28.17 18.15 -19.28
CA GLU A 674 -27.21 17.69 -20.30
C GLU A 674 -27.75 16.53 -21.16
N LYS A 675 -28.89 15.95 -20.79
CA LYS A 675 -29.62 14.92 -21.57
C LYS A 675 -30.79 15.46 -22.40
N PHE A 676 -30.96 16.78 -22.54
CA PHE A 676 -31.99 17.42 -23.38
C PHE A 676 -31.42 18.39 -24.41
#